data_AF-A0A7U3YNY0-F1
#
_entry.id   AF-A0A7U3YNY0-F1
#
_cell.length_a   1.000
_cell.length_b   1.000
_cell.length_c   1.000
_cell.angle_alpha   90.00
_cell.angle_beta   90.00
_cell.angle_gamma   90.00
#
_symmetry.space_group_name_H-M   'P 1'
#
loop_
_entity.id
_entity.type
_entity.pdbx_description
1 polymer ?
#
loop_
_entity_poly.entity_id
_entity_poly.type
_entity_poly.pdbx_seq_one_letter_code
_entity_poly.pdbx_strand_id
1 'polypeptide(L)'
;MNYPVWQLDAFGGGLWIILIAVFHVYIAHFAVGGGLFLVLAERKAEREHNPAILEYVRRHARFFLVLTMVAGSITGVGIWFIIALLNPAATSILIHTFVFAWASEWVFFLLEIVSLFLYAYTFGRLHPSRHRVLGWIYFGSAWMSLFLINGIIGFMLTPGDWPQTGSFWSGFFNPSFWPSLFFRTFLALIIAGLFGLLTATWIKDANLRTTMVRFCARWLLVPFVLFATSAFWYRAALPPELEETMFTRMPSMRPFIDGFLLGSPLLVLGGLLLILRLPVGLSKVLAVGLLLVGQLYIGCFEFIREGGRRPDIIRGVMYSTSIQHKDIARLQRDGLLQTAKWVRHRKITADNKLAAGRELYNLLCLSCHSIGGPVRDIKPLAAPFTPSGLEAMISGMDLFSPSMPPFAGTAEERAALAAFIAHGLNGRSDPASPTLPEKKVTPPPFYPEQSPFVLLAWSTLGMRYVGEVSGLLSLLPPGNGLRAQLIRRGETPEIVNQGVTLTYRVDKTQDGVAQRDDLTGEMVIEEDVFVADDLRLLPTERPDFDPYPVVTIEARDENDTLLATTEMVAPVSTEIGCSNCHGGQPGNRAGLTRMTALNILQAHDRLSHTQLLAATRDGQAVRCQNCHGDPLVEAGGDPARLNLSAAIHGFHAPYLRGKGAEACALCHPSSPTGATRSLRDIHAALGMDCTNCHGSIEDLALGLLQQERKRGTTRAVALMSHLAPRSVADREQVAPRVPWSNQPDCLHCHVEYQAPASDTLANTWTKDEQALYRNRTDDSGRLFCAACHSSPHAVYPAVNAHGPGLDVLQPLQYQRNRLPLGANRHCAVCHTVAMEDEMHHPNSLRDFRNE
;
A
#
# COMPACT_ATOMS: atom_id res chain seq x y z
N MET A 1 -14.64 12.48 -21.26
CA MET A 1 -14.18 13.23 -22.45
C MET A 1 -12.66 13.17 -22.49
N ASN A 2 -12.06 12.69 -23.59
CA ASN A 2 -10.61 12.47 -23.69
C ASN A 2 -9.95 13.65 -24.42
N TYR A 3 -9.35 14.57 -23.65
CA TYR A 3 -8.51 15.65 -24.15
C TYR A 3 -7.05 15.16 -24.31
N PRO A 4 -6.23 15.80 -25.16
CA PRO A 4 -4.81 15.48 -25.24
C PRO A 4 -4.12 15.79 -23.90
N VAL A 5 -3.14 14.96 -23.53
CA VAL A 5 -2.34 15.13 -22.32
C VAL A 5 -1.11 15.97 -22.64
N TRP A 6 -0.87 17.04 -21.86
CA TRP A 6 0.37 17.79 -21.94
C TRP A 6 1.50 17.03 -21.22
N GLN A 7 2.34 16.33 -22.00
CA GLN A 7 3.40 15.48 -21.48
C GLN A 7 4.59 16.32 -21.00
N LEU A 8 4.74 16.44 -19.68
CA LEU A 8 5.74 17.29 -19.03
C LEU A 8 6.84 16.52 -18.28
N ASP A 9 6.68 15.21 -18.11
CA ASP A 9 7.58 14.31 -17.38
C ASP A 9 8.10 14.91 -16.05
N ALA A 10 9.33 15.45 -16.04
CA ALA A 10 9.94 16.07 -14.85
C ALA A 10 9.19 17.30 -14.34
N PHE A 11 8.47 18.01 -15.21
CA PHE A 11 7.65 19.18 -14.84
C PHE A 11 6.17 18.84 -14.60
N GLY A 12 5.83 17.53 -14.53
CA GLY A 12 4.51 17.04 -14.17
C GLY A 12 4.19 17.18 -12.67
N GLY A 13 3.27 16.36 -12.16
CA GLY A 13 3.00 16.27 -10.72
C GLY A 13 2.41 17.52 -10.07
N GLY A 14 1.81 18.42 -10.86
CA GLY A 14 1.19 19.66 -10.38
C GLY A 14 2.15 20.84 -10.14
N LEU A 15 3.43 20.73 -10.52
CA LEU A 15 4.45 21.77 -10.32
C LEU A 15 4.01 23.16 -10.83
N TRP A 16 3.50 23.23 -12.07
CA TRP A 16 3.09 24.50 -12.67
C TRP A 16 1.93 25.17 -11.95
N ILE A 17 0.96 24.39 -11.46
CA ILE A 17 -0.16 24.91 -10.66
C ILE A 17 0.37 25.51 -9.36
N ILE A 18 1.29 24.80 -8.69
CA ILE A 18 1.91 25.29 -7.44
C ILE A 18 2.63 26.62 -7.69
N LEU A 19 3.51 26.68 -8.69
CA LEU A 19 4.30 27.88 -8.96
C LEU A 19 3.44 29.09 -9.30
N ILE A 20 2.47 28.92 -10.22
CA ILE A 20 1.64 30.05 -10.65
C ILE A 20 0.63 30.46 -9.58
N ALA A 21 -0.01 29.50 -8.90
CA ALA A 21 -1.05 29.81 -7.92
C ALA A 21 -0.46 30.51 -6.70
N VAL A 22 0.65 30.02 -6.15
CA VAL A 22 1.27 30.62 -4.97
C VAL A 22 1.69 32.07 -5.24
N PHE A 23 2.27 32.34 -6.42
CA PHE A 23 2.69 33.68 -6.80
C PHE A 23 1.51 34.61 -7.11
N HIS A 24 0.61 34.18 -7.99
CA HIS A 24 -0.53 35.00 -8.41
C HIS A 24 -1.49 35.29 -7.25
N VAL A 25 -1.83 34.28 -6.44
CA VAL A 25 -2.79 34.42 -5.34
C VAL A 25 -2.30 35.43 -4.31
N TYR A 26 -0.99 35.49 -4.03
CA TYR A 26 -0.44 36.48 -3.11
C TYR A 26 -0.61 37.91 -3.63
N ILE A 27 -0.36 38.14 -4.92
CA ILE A 27 -0.56 39.44 -5.57
C ILE A 27 -2.04 39.78 -5.68
N ALA A 28 -2.90 38.82 -6.02
CA ALA A 28 -4.34 39.02 -6.12
C ALA A 28 -4.95 39.38 -4.76
N HIS A 29 -4.54 38.71 -3.68
CA HIS A 29 -4.99 39.08 -2.32
C HIS A 29 -4.46 40.46 -1.92
N PHE A 30 -3.23 40.82 -2.34
CA PHE A 30 -2.75 42.19 -2.18
C PHE A 30 -3.61 43.19 -2.96
N ALA A 31 -4.04 42.88 -4.18
CA ALA A 31 -4.92 43.74 -4.97
C ALA A 31 -6.25 44.03 -4.27
N VAL A 32 -6.87 43.01 -3.66
CA VAL A 32 -8.13 43.16 -2.92
C VAL A 32 -7.93 43.97 -1.63
N GLY A 33 -7.03 43.53 -0.75
CA GLY A 33 -6.83 44.19 0.54
C GLY A 33 -6.18 45.56 0.42
N GLY A 34 -5.26 45.72 -0.53
CA GLY A 34 -4.55 46.95 -0.81
C GLY A 34 -5.47 48.04 -1.36
N GLY A 35 -6.54 47.68 -2.06
CA GLY A 35 -7.59 48.62 -2.45
C GLY A 35 -8.22 49.33 -1.24
N LEU A 36 -8.64 48.56 -0.24
CA LEU A 36 -9.16 49.13 1.00
C LEU A 36 -8.09 49.91 1.76
N PHE A 37 -6.86 49.41 1.77
CA PHE A 37 -5.72 50.06 2.41
C PHE A 37 -5.47 51.47 1.85
N LEU A 38 -5.46 51.63 0.52
CA LEU A 38 -5.26 52.92 -0.15
C LEU A 38 -6.31 53.95 0.28
N VAL A 39 -7.58 53.58 0.21
CA VAL A 39 -8.70 54.47 0.55
C VAL A 39 -8.67 54.90 2.01
N LEU A 40 -8.38 53.97 2.92
CA LEU A 40 -8.34 54.27 4.35
C LEU A 40 -7.07 55.02 4.75
N ALA A 41 -5.94 54.78 4.08
CA ALA A 41 -4.71 55.54 4.28
C ALA A 41 -4.87 56.99 3.77
N GLU A 42 -5.55 57.21 2.65
CA GLU A 42 -5.90 58.55 2.16
C GLU A 42 -6.85 59.26 3.13
N ARG A 43 -7.91 58.57 3.59
CA ARG A 43 -8.82 59.11 4.60
C ARG A 43 -8.11 59.48 5.90
N LYS A 44 -7.09 58.70 6.31
CA LYS A 44 -6.23 59.02 7.45
C LYS A 44 -5.42 60.30 7.19
N ALA A 45 -4.83 60.45 6.01
CA ALA A 45 -4.07 61.65 5.63
C ALA A 45 -4.93 62.91 5.74
N GLU A 46 -6.17 62.85 5.26
CA GLU A 46 -7.11 63.96 5.35
C GLU A 46 -7.54 64.24 6.80
N ARG A 47 -7.94 63.21 7.54
CA ARG A 47 -8.40 63.37 8.93
C ARG A 47 -7.33 63.98 9.84
N GLU A 48 -6.07 63.62 9.60
CA GLU A 48 -4.92 64.12 10.35
C GLU A 48 -4.30 65.38 9.72
N HIS A 49 -4.88 65.89 8.62
CA HIS A 49 -4.37 67.04 7.86
C HIS A 49 -2.87 66.94 7.56
N ASN A 50 -2.40 65.74 7.23
CA ASN A 50 -0.97 65.44 7.09
C ASN A 50 -0.59 65.19 5.61
N PRO A 51 0.00 66.18 4.92
CA PRO A 51 0.35 66.06 3.51
C PRO A 51 1.43 64.99 3.25
N ALA A 52 2.24 64.66 4.26
CA ALA A 52 3.29 63.65 4.11
C ALA A 52 2.70 62.22 4.07
N ILE A 53 1.58 61.96 4.76
CA ILE A 53 0.84 60.70 4.62
C ILE A 53 0.23 60.62 3.21
N LEU A 54 -0.34 61.73 2.70
CA LEU A 54 -0.92 61.75 1.35
C LEU A 54 0.14 61.48 0.27
N GLU A 55 1.35 62.03 0.42
CA GLU A 55 2.48 61.73 -0.47
C GLU A 55 2.93 60.27 -0.38
N TYR A 56 2.92 59.68 0.83
CA TYR A 56 3.14 58.24 0.98
C TYR A 56 2.10 57.43 0.21
N VAL A 57 0.80 57.76 0.36
CA VAL A 57 -0.29 57.06 -0.32
C VAL A 57 -0.13 57.18 -1.83
N ARG A 58 0.21 58.37 -2.35
CA ARG A 58 0.50 58.58 -3.78
C ARG A 58 1.62 57.68 -4.30
N ARG A 59 2.72 57.55 -3.55
CA ARG A 59 3.84 56.66 -3.93
C ARG A 59 3.47 55.19 -3.84
N HIS A 60 2.79 54.82 -2.76
CA HIS A 60 2.31 53.45 -2.55
C HIS A 60 1.29 53.06 -3.64
N ALA A 61 0.41 53.96 -4.06
CA ALA A 61 -0.55 53.73 -5.15
C ALA A 61 0.14 53.44 -6.49
N ARG A 62 1.28 54.07 -6.79
CA ARG A 62 2.07 53.75 -7.99
C ARG A 62 2.75 52.39 -7.90
N PHE A 63 3.34 52.07 -6.74
CA PHE A 63 3.90 50.73 -6.49
C PHE A 63 2.82 49.65 -6.62
N PHE A 64 1.68 49.89 -5.97
CA PHE A 64 0.51 49.04 -6.02
C PHE A 64 0.04 48.82 -7.45
N LEU A 65 -0.16 49.90 -8.23
CA LEU A 65 -0.53 49.84 -9.64
C LEU A 65 0.43 48.96 -10.45
N VAL A 66 1.74 49.15 -10.35
CA VAL A 66 2.69 48.34 -11.13
C VAL A 66 2.61 46.86 -10.73
N LEU A 67 2.61 46.57 -9.42
CA LEU A 67 2.63 45.19 -8.95
C LEU A 67 1.32 44.45 -9.27
N THR A 68 0.17 45.03 -8.93
CA THR A 68 -1.13 44.35 -9.08
C THR A 68 -1.60 44.38 -10.53
N MET A 69 -1.48 45.51 -11.22
CA MET A 69 -1.96 45.63 -12.60
C MET A 69 -1.04 44.95 -13.61
N VAL A 70 0.29 44.99 -13.45
CA VAL A 70 1.19 44.36 -14.45
C VAL A 70 1.45 42.91 -14.07
N ALA A 71 2.07 42.67 -12.91
CA ALA A 71 2.43 41.31 -12.52
C ALA A 71 1.18 40.46 -12.21
N GLY A 72 0.17 41.03 -11.55
CA GLY A 72 -1.10 40.35 -11.29
C GLY A 72 -1.84 39.97 -12.57
N SER A 73 -2.00 40.88 -13.54
CA SER A 73 -2.66 40.56 -14.82
C SER A 73 -1.95 39.49 -15.62
N ILE A 74 -0.62 39.59 -15.79
CA ILE A 74 0.17 38.61 -16.55
C ILE A 74 0.04 37.22 -15.92
N THR A 75 0.13 37.14 -14.60
CA THR A 75 0.04 35.86 -13.89
C THR A 75 -1.38 35.31 -13.84
N GLY A 76 -2.40 36.17 -13.83
CA GLY A 76 -3.81 35.76 -13.91
C GLY A 76 -4.16 35.15 -15.26
N VAL A 77 -3.68 35.76 -16.35
CA VAL A 77 -3.74 35.16 -17.70
C VAL A 77 -2.96 33.84 -17.72
N GLY A 78 -1.79 33.80 -17.09
CA GLY A 78 -0.98 32.58 -16.96
C GLY A 78 -1.72 31.42 -16.29
N ILE A 79 -2.50 31.67 -15.23
CA ILE A 79 -3.33 30.65 -14.57
C ILE A 79 -4.31 30.03 -15.57
N TRP A 80 -5.02 30.85 -16.34
CA TRP A 80 -5.99 30.39 -17.33
C TRP A 80 -5.40 29.41 -18.33
N PHE A 81 -4.24 29.72 -18.89
CA PHE A 81 -3.55 28.82 -19.81
C PHE A 81 -3.13 27.52 -19.13
N ILE A 82 -2.58 27.61 -17.91
CA ILE A 82 -2.09 26.44 -17.17
C ILE A 82 -3.24 25.49 -16.80
N ILE A 83 -4.37 26.00 -16.29
CA ILE A 83 -5.51 25.14 -15.92
C ILE A 83 -6.19 24.52 -17.15
N ALA A 84 -6.21 25.23 -18.28
CA ALA A 84 -6.77 24.72 -19.52
C ALA A 84 -5.91 23.59 -20.11
N LEU A 85 -4.59 23.66 -19.97
CA LEU A 85 -3.66 22.63 -20.46
C LEU A 85 -3.58 21.42 -19.53
N LEU A 86 -3.55 21.64 -18.21
CA LEU A 86 -3.36 20.56 -17.24
C LEU A 86 -4.65 19.80 -16.94
N ASN A 87 -5.79 20.47 -16.87
CA ASN A 87 -7.08 19.86 -16.51
C ASN A 87 -8.22 20.36 -17.41
N PRO A 88 -8.13 20.16 -18.74
CA PRO A 88 -9.12 20.68 -19.70
C PRO A 88 -10.55 20.18 -19.42
N ALA A 89 -10.71 18.94 -18.95
CA ALA A 89 -12.03 18.39 -18.64
C ALA A 89 -12.69 19.10 -17.44
N ALA A 90 -11.93 19.35 -16.37
CA ALA A 90 -12.44 20.09 -15.22
C ALA A 90 -12.70 21.55 -15.58
N THR A 91 -11.75 22.21 -16.28
CA THR A 91 -11.92 23.58 -16.78
C THR A 91 -13.17 23.71 -17.66
N SER A 92 -13.42 22.73 -18.52
CA SER A 92 -14.64 22.67 -19.34
C SER A 92 -15.90 22.65 -18.48
N ILE A 93 -15.96 21.82 -17.42
CA ILE A 93 -17.12 21.79 -16.51
C ILE A 93 -17.30 23.16 -15.85
N LEU A 94 -16.23 23.75 -15.31
CA LEU A 94 -16.30 25.06 -14.65
C LEU A 94 -16.81 26.16 -15.59
N ILE A 95 -16.39 26.15 -16.86
CA ILE A 95 -16.87 27.12 -17.85
C ILE A 95 -18.35 26.90 -18.14
N HIS A 96 -18.79 25.68 -18.45
CA HIS A 96 -20.19 25.43 -18.80
C HIS A 96 -21.14 25.68 -17.63
N THR A 97 -20.67 25.48 -16.39
CA THR A 97 -21.46 25.76 -15.19
C THR A 97 -21.44 27.25 -14.83
N PHE A 98 -20.30 27.95 -14.92
CA PHE A 98 -20.11 29.27 -14.33
C PHE A 98 -19.70 30.37 -15.31
N VAL A 99 -19.91 30.22 -16.61
CA VAL A 99 -19.50 31.20 -17.65
C VAL A 99 -19.88 32.64 -17.30
N PHE A 100 -21.09 32.87 -16.76
CA PHE A 100 -21.55 34.20 -16.38
C PHE A 100 -20.88 34.75 -15.11
N ALA A 101 -20.48 33.91 -14.18
CA ALA A 101 -19.69 34.34 -13.01
C ALA A 101 -18.29 34.78 -13.44
N TRP A 102 -17.64 34.02 -14.33
CA TRP A 102 -16.35 34.41 -14.92
C TRP A 102 -16.46 35.68 -15.75
N ALA A 103 -17.47 35.80 -16.61
CA ALA A 103 -17.69 37.02 -17.38
C ALA A 103 -17.90 38.24 -16.47
N SER A 104 -18.65 38.08 -15.37
CA SER A 104 -18.85 39.12 -14.37
C SER A 104 -17.54 39.50 -13.65
N GLU A 105 -16.70 38.52 -13.33
CA GLU A 105 -15.38 38.74 -12.73
C GLU A 105 -14.51 39.61 -13.66
N TRP A 106 -14.53 39.35 -14.97
CA TRP A 106 -13.76 40.12 -15.94
C TRP A 106 -14.26 41.57 -16.07
N VAL A 107 -15.57 41.80 -15.93
CA VAL A 107 -16.12 43.17 -15.86
C VAL A 107 -15.61 43.89 -14.62
N PHE A 108 -15.64 43.26 -13.44
CA PHE A 108 -15.09 43.84 -12.23
C PHE A 108 -13.58 44.07 -12.31
N PHE A 109 -12.84 43.17 -12.97
CA PHE A 109 -11.42 43.33 -13.22
C PHE A 109 -11.12 44.52 -14.14
N LEU A 110 -11.93 44.75 -15.19
CA LEU A 110 -11.81 45.96 -16.01
C LEU A 110 -12.09 47.22 -15.19
N LEU A 111 -13.13 47.20 -14.34
CA LEU A 111 -13.43 48.31 -13.44
C LEU A 111 -12.29 48.56 -12.44
N GLU A 112 -11.66 47.50 -11.94
CA GLU A 112 -10.47 47.55 -11.08
C GLU A 112 -9.33 48.29 -11.79
N ILE A 113 -8.98 47.90 -13.02
CA ILE A 113 -7.91 48.55 -13.81
C ILE A 113 -8.22 50.04 -14.04
N VAL A 114 -9.41 50.35 -14.54
CA VAL A 114 -9.78 51.73 -14.91
C VAL A 114 -9.81 52.62 -13.67
N SER A 115 -10.45 52.16 -12.58
CA SER A 115 -10.54 52.93 -11.35
C SER A 115 -9.17 53.12 -10.68
N LEU A 116 -8.29 52.11 -10.70
CA LEU A 116 -6.94 52.24 -10.15
C LEU A 116 -6.08 53.21 -10.95
N PHE A 117 -6.16 53.14 -12.27
CA PHE A 117 -5.40 54.03 -13.15
C PHE A 117 -5.84 55.48 -12.93
N LEU A 118 -7.15 55.74 -12.92
CA LEU A 118 -7.68 57.06 -12.62
C LEU A 118 -7.26 57.51 -11.22
N TYR A 119 -7.37 56.66 -10.21
CA TYR A 119 -6.92 56.95 -8.85
C TYR A 119 -5.43 57.35 -8.81
N ALA A 120 -4.53 56.53 -9.35
CA ALA A 120 -3.09 56.76 -9.30
C ALA A 120 -2.63 58.04 -10.04
N TYR A 121 -3.31 58.43 -11.13
CA TYR A 121 -2.92 59.56 -11.98
C TYR A 121 -3.67 60.86 -11.70
N THR A 122 -4.73 60.84 -10.88
CA THR A 122 -5.53 62.05 -10.58
C THR A 122 -5.30 62.64 -9.19
N PHE A 123 -4.30 62.14 -8.44
CA PHE A 123 -3.85 62.75 -7.19
C PHE A 123 -3.55 64.25 -7.38
N GLY A 124 -4.26 65.10 -6.63
CA GLY A 124 -4.11 66.57 -6.70
C GLY A 124 -4.78 67.23 -7.91
N ARG A 125 -5.43 66.46 -8.80
CA ARG A 125 -6.22 66.98 -9.94
C ARG A 125 -7.73 66.88 -9.69
N LEU A 126 -8.17 65.86 -8.95
CA LEU A 126 -9.57 65.71 -8.54
C LEU A 126 -9.78 66.21 -7.11
N HIS A 127 -11.01 66.67 -6.83
CA HIS A 127 -11.42 66.99 -5.47
C HIS A 127 -11.34 65.75 -4.56
N PRO A 128 -10.87 65.86 -3.30
CA PRO A 128 -10.61 64.70 -2.44
C PRO A 128 -11.81 63.76 -2.24
N SER A 129 -13.04 64.28 -2.21
CA SER A 129 -14.24 63.44 -2.16
C SER A 129 -14.40 62.54 -3.39
N ARG A 130 -14.17 63.07 -4.60
CA ARG A 130 -14.27 62.32 -5.86
C ARG A 130 -13.10 61.35 -6.03
N HIS A 131 -11.91 61.74 -5.60
CA HIS A 131 -10.73 60.87 -5.63
C HIS A 131 -10.93 59.62 -4.75
N ARG A 132 -11.48 59.78 -3.54
CA ARG A 132 -11.84 58.64 -2.68
C ARG A 132 -12.94 57.76 -3.24
N VAL A 133 -13.91 58.32 -3.96
CA VAL A 133 -14.94 57.52 -4.65
C VAL A 133 -14.28 56.56 -5.66
N LEU A 134 -13.27 57.01 -6.40
CA LEU A 134 -12.51 56.12 -7.30
C LEU A 134 -11.85 54.96 -6.54
N GLY A 135 -11.23 55.24 -5.38
CA GLY A 135 -10.64 54.19 -4.56
C GLY A 135 -11.68 53.21 -3.97
N TRP A 136 -12.87 53.70 -3.58
CA TRP A 136 -13.97 52.82 -3.14
C TRP A 136 -14.54 51.97 -4.28
N ILE A 137 -14.65 52.53 -5.49
CA ILE A 137 -15.04 51.78 -6.70
C ILE A 137 -14.01 50.67 -6.95
N TYR A 138 -12.72 50.99 -6.86
CA TYR A 138 -11.66 50.00 -6.97
C TYR A 138 -11.84 48.86 -5.95
N PHE A 139 -11.93 49.20 -4.65
CA PHE A 139 -12.03 48.19 -3.61
C PHE A 139 -13.29 47.32 -3.76
N GLY A 140 -14.44 47.95 -4.04
CA GLY A 140 -15.67 47.23 -4.28
C GLY A 140 -15.55 46.27 -5.47
N SER A 141 -14.93 46.71 -6.56
CA SER A 141 -14.72 45.87 -7.75
C SER A 141 -13.76 44.71 -7.46
N ALA A 142 -12.61 44.98 -6.83
CA ALA A 142 -11.63 43.95 -6.48
C ALA A 142 -12.22 42.92 -5.50
N TRP A 143 -13.01 43.35 -4.51
CA TRP A 143 -13.70 42.43 -3.60
C TRP A 143 -14.78 41.61 -4.31
N MET A 144 -15.50 42.20 -5.28
CA MET A 144 -16.44 41.44 -6.12
C MET A 144 -15.73 40.41 -7.00
N SER A 145 -14.54 40.69 -7.52
CA SER A 145 -13.71 39.68 -8.19
C SER A 145 -13.40 38.51 -7.26
N LEU A 146 -12.96 38.79 -6.02
CA LEU A 146 -12.75 37.77 -4.99
C LEU A 146 -14.03 36.97 -4.69
N PHE A 147 -15.17 37.64 -4.55
CA PHE A 147 -16.47 37.01 -4.31
C PHE A 147 -16.84 36.00 -5.40
N LEU A 148 -16.65 36.38 -6.67
CA LEU A 148 -16.98 35.54 -7.83
C LEU A 148 -16.05 34.34 -7.95
N ILE A 149 -14.74 34.55 -7.91
CA ILE A 149 -13.77 33.45 -8.02
C ILE A 149 -13.86 32.49 -6.84
N ASN A 150 -14.19 32.99 -5.64
CA ASN A 150 -14.38 32.19 -4.44
C ASN A 150 -15.47 31.11 -4.62
N GLY A 151 -16.58 31.46 -5.28
CA GLY A 151 -17.64 30.48 -5.55
C GLY A 151 -17.18 29.34 -6.45
N ILE A 152 -16.44 29.68 -7.50
CA ILE A 152 -15.93 28.71 -8.48
C ILE A 152 -14.89 27.77 -7.85
N ILE A 153 -13.95 28.30 -7.05
CA ILE A 153 -12.92 27.46 -6.41
C ILE A 153 -13.47 26.67 -5.22
N GLY A 154 -14.43 27.21 -4.47
CA GLY A 154 -15.11 26.52 -3.37
C GLY A 154 -15.92 25.32 -3.87
N PHE A 155 -16.55 25.46 -5.04
CA PHE A 155 -17.28 24.38 -5.72
C PHE A 155 -16.41 23.15 -5.97
N MET A 156 -15.14 23.32 -6.33
CA MET A 156 -14.24 22.19 -6.61
C MET A 156 -13.98 21.34 -5.35
N LEU A 157 -14.00 21.94 -4.17
CA LEU A 157 -13.78 21.28 -2.88
C LEU A 157 -15.08 20.74 -2.27
N THR A 158 -16.15 21.55 -2.32
CA THR A 158 -17.47 21.20 -1.80
C THR A 158 -18.53 21.52 -2.86
N PRO A 159 -18.83 20.64 -3.82
CA PRO A 159 -19.81 20.97 -4.86
C PRO A 159 -21.26 21.04 -4.35
N GLY A 160 -21.52 20.66 -3.09
CA GLY A 160 -22.85 20.66 -2.50
C GLY A 160 -23.80 19.75 -3.28
N ASP A 161 -25.03 20.23 -3.52
CA ASP A 161 -26.07 19.50 -4.24
C ASP A 161 -25.97 19.64 -5.78
N TRP A 162 -24.87 20.23 -6.28
CA TRP A 162 -24.66 20.38 -7.71
C TRP A 162 -24.64 19.06 -8.49
N PRO A 163 -24.01 17.96 -8.02
CA PRO A 163 -23.99 16.70 -8.75
C PRO A 163 -25.39 16.14 -9.07
N GLN A 164 -26.39 16.46 -8.25
CA GLN A 164 -27.78 16.06 -8.42
C GLN A 164 -28.58 17.08 -9.24
N THR A 165 -28.32 18.38 -9.02
CA THR A 165 -29.16 19.46 -9.56
C THR A 165 -28.65 20.06 -10.88
N GLY A 166 -27.34 20.03 -11.12
CA GLY A 166 -26.68 20.76 -12.21
C GLY A 166 -26.84 22.29 -12.14
N SER A 167 -27.40 22.83 -11.05
CA SER A 167 -27.82 24.24 -10.95
C SER A 167 -26.65 25.17 -10.69
N PHE A 168 -26.59 26.31 -11.39
CA PHE A 168 -25.60 27.36 -11.14
C PHE A 168 -25.54 27.74 -9.66
N TRP A 169 -26.69 27.95 -9.02
CA TRP A 169 -26.76 28.51 -7.66
C TRP A 169 -26.30 27.52 -6.59
N SER A 170 -26.61 26.23 -6.73
CA SER A 170 -26.20 25.20 -5.77
C SER A 170 -24.69 24.98 -5.80
N GLY A 171 -24.09 25.04 -6.99
CA GLY A 171 -22.63 24.96 -7.13
C GLY A 171 -21.93 26.24 -6.67
N PHE A 172 -22.44 27.40 -7.04
CA PHE A 172 -21.81 28.70 -6.74
C PHE A 172 -21.85 29.01 -5.24
N PHE A 173 -23.02 28.89 -4.60
CA PHE A 173 -23.18 29.04 -3.15
C PHE A 173 -23.02 27.70 -2.43
N ASN A 174 -21.88 27.06 -2.67
CA ASN A 174 -21.52 25.80 -2.02
C ASN A 174 -21.39 25.94 -0.49
N PRO A 175 -21.40 24.81 0.26
CA PRO A 175 -21.27 24.82 1.73
C PRO A 175 -20.08 25.61 2.26
N SER A 176 -18.95 25.62 1.54
CA SER A 176 -17.76 26.36 1.95
C SER A 176 -17.72 27.84 1.53
N PHE A 177 -18.68 28.32 0.72
CA PHE A 177 -18.63 29.63 0.06
C PHE A 177 -18.39 30.78 1.05
N TRP A 178 -19.26 30.92 2.03
CA TRP A 178 -19.20 32.01 3.01
C TRP A 178 -17.96 31.94 3.88
N PRO A 179 -17.65 30.81 4.56
CA PRO A 179 -16.45 30.76 5.37
C PRO A 179 -15.17 30.99 4.57
N SER A 180 -15.07 30.44 3.35
CA SER A 180 -13.89 30.66 2.50
C SER A 180 -13.76 32.11 2.02
N LEU A 181 -14.89 32.79 1.73
CA LEU A 181 -14.90 34.20 1.34
C LEU A 181 -14.38 35.09 2.47
N PHE A 182 -14.89 34.90 3.69
CA PHE A 182 -14.45 35.68 4.85
C PHE A 182 -12.99 35.41 5.18
N PHE A 183 -12.59 34.14 5.18
CA PHE A 183 -11.20 33.73 5.37
C PHE A 183 -10.26 34.44 4.39
N ARG A 184 -10.57 34.39 3.08
CA ARG A 184 -9.75 35.04 2.03
C ARG A 184 -9.78 36.56 2.14
N THR A 185 -10.92 37.15 2.50
CA THR A 185 -11.05 38.60 2.70
C THR A 185 -10.11 39.07 3.81
N PHE A 186 -10.16 38.46 4.99
CA PHE A 186 -9.29 38.87 6.09
C PHE A 186 -7.81 38.58 5.81
N LEU A 187 -7.52 37.48 5.11
CA LEU A 187 -6.16 37.19 4.66
C LEU A 187 -5.65 38.25 3.67
N ALA A 188 -6.48 38.73 2.75
CA ALA A 188 -6.14 39.83 1.86
C ALA A 188 -5.82 41.13 2.62
N LEU A 189 -6.55 41.44 3.69
CA LEU A 189 -6.25 42.60 4.53
C LEU A 189 -4.90 42.46 5.25
N ILE A 190 -4.57 41.25 5.75
CA ILE A 190 -3.28 40.95 6.37
C ILE A 190 -2.14 41.19 5.36
N ILE A 191 -2.30 40.68 4.14
CA ILE A 191 -1.31 40.82 3.06
C ILE A 191 -1.12 42.30 2.67
N ALA A 192 -2.20 43.07 2.63
CA ALA A 192 -2.10 44.52 2.43
C ALA A 192 -1.27 45.20 3.53
N GLY A 193 -1.42 44.77 4.78
CA GLY A 193 -0.57 45.18 5.90
C GLY A 193 0.91 44.84 5.66
N LEU A 194 1.24 43.65 5.17
CA LEU A 194 2.62 43.20 4.89
C LEU A 194 3.31 44.06 3.82
N PHE A 195 2.65 44.28 2.68
CA PHE A 195 3.17 45.17 1.64
C PHE A 195 3.22 46.64 2.10
N GLY A 196 2.26 47.07 2.92
CA GLY A 196 2.29 48.37 3.58
C GLY A 196 3.53 48.52 4.46
N LEU A 197 3.84 47.53 5.31
CA LEU A 197 5.02 47.50 6.18
C LEU A 197 6.32 47.60 5.38
N LEU A 198 6.42 46.88 4.25
CA LEU A 198 7.56 46.96 3.34
C LEU A 198 7.78 48.40 2.85
N THR A 199 6.74 49.06 2.34
CA THR A 199 6.91 50.43 1.83
C THR A 199 7.06 51.48 2.94
N ALA A 200 6.41 51.30 4.09
CA ALA A 200 6.43 52.24 5.21
C ALA A 200 7.80 52.29 5.91
N THR A 201 8.48 51.15 6.03
CA THR A 201 9.81 51.08 6.67
C THR A 201 10.92 51.76 5.84
N TRP A 202 10.65 52.10 4.56
CA TRP A 202 11.55 52.83 3.67
C TRP A 202 11.32 54.36 3.68
N ILE A 203 10.37 54.85 4.48
CA ILE A 203 10.17 56.29 4.68
C ILE A 203 11.38 56.90 5.41
N LYS A 204 11.93 57.98 4.86
CA LYS A 204 13.11 58.67 5.41
C LYS A 204 12.81 59.37 6.74
N ASP A 205 11.70 60.12 6.80
CA ASP A 205 11.27 60.82 8.01
C ASP A 205 10.92 59.83 9.14
N ALA A 206 11.54 59.98 10.30
CA ALA A 206 11.44 59.00 11.39
C ALA A 206 10.07 58.98 12.07
N ASN A 207 9.43 60.15 12.21
CA ASN A 207 8.13 60.29 12.85
C ASN A 207 7.03 59.72 11.94
N LEU A 208 7.03 60.09 10.66
CA LEU A 208 6.13 59.57 9.65
C LEU A 208 6.31 58.07 9.45
N ARG A 209 7.57 57.58 9.40
CA ARG A 209 7.87 56.14 9.34
C ARG A 209 7.22 55.41 10.50
N THR A 210 7.40 55.88 11.74
CA THR A 210 6.82 55.25 12.93
C THR A 210 5.29 55.23 12.86
N THR A 211 4.67 56.35 12.47
CA THR A 211 3.21 56.46 12.32
C THR A 211 2.68 55.48 11.28
N MET A 212 3.32 55.40 10.12
CA MET A 212 2.88 54.53 9.02
C MET A 212 3.18 53.05 9.29
N VAL A 213 4.30 52.72 9.92
CA VAL A 213 4.60 51.35 10.34
C VAL A 213 3.56 50.85 11.34
N ARG A 214 3.20 51.66 12.35
CA ARG A 214 2.14 51.31 13.30
C ARG A 214 0.77 51.18 12.66
N PHE A 215 0.48 52.03 11.67
CA PHE A 215 -0.74 51.90 10.87
C PHE A 215 -0.75 50.56 10.14
N CYS A 216 0.31 50.22 9.38
CA CYS A 216 0.39 48.96 8.62
C CYS A 216 0.43 47.72 9.53
N ALA A 217 1.07 47.79 10.70
CA ALA A 217 1.06 46.70 11.66
C ALA A 217 -0.35 46.40 12.20
N ARG A 218 -1.23 47.41 12.36
CA ARG A 218 -2.63 47.19 12.71
C ARG A 218 -3.42 46.50 11.60
N TRP A 219 -3.07 46.72 10.34
CA TRP A 219 -3.63 45.99 9.19
C TRP A 219 -3.24 44.51 9.16
N LEU A 220 -2.11 44.17 9.76
CA LEU A 220 -1.75 42.78 10.01
C LEU A 220 -2.53 42.21 11.21
N LEU A 221 -2.51 42.91 12.34
CA LEU A 221 -2.96 42.36 13.62
C LEU A 221 -4.49 42.33 13.79
N VAL A 222 -5.20 43.38 13.38
CA VAL A 222 -6.65 43.49 13.60
C VAL A 222 -7.43 42.47 12.75
N PRO A 223 -7.18 42.36 11.43
CA PRO A 223 -7.84 41.34 10.62
C PRO A 223 -7.45 39.91 11.02
N PHE A 224 -6.29 39.71 11.67
CA PHE A 224 -5.85 38.39 12.12
C PHE A 224 -6.85 37.71 13.06
N VAL A 225 -7.52 38.48 13.94
CA VAL A 225 -8.53 37.93 14.85
C VAL A 225 -9.72 37.36 14.07
N LEU A 226 -10.20 38.11 13.07
CA LEU A 226 -11.32 37.70 12.23
C LEU A 226 -10.91 36.59 11.23
N PHE A 227 -9.66 36.61 10.81
CA PHE A 227 -9.06 35.54 10.02
C PHE A 227 -9.02 34.22 10.81
N ALA A 228 -8.60 34.24 12.08
CA ALA A 228 -8.57 33.03 12.90
C ALA A 228 -9.96 32.44 13.14
N THR A 229 -10.96 33.29 13.41
CA THR A 229 -12.36 32.83 13.58
C THR A 229 -12.95 32.28 12.28
N SER A 230 -12.71 32.94 11.14
CA SER A 230 -13.15 32.44 9.84
C SER A 230 -12.39 31.19 9.38
N ALA A 231 -11.14 31.00 9.77
CA ALA A 231 -10.39 29.77 9.53
C ALA A 231 -11.01 28.58 10.28
N PHE A 232 -11.40 28.78 11.54
CA PHE A 232 -12.14 27.78 12.30
C PHE A 232 -13.50 27.46 11.66
N TRP A 233 -14.25 28.50 11.27
CA TRP A 233 -15.53 28.32 10.57
C TRP A 233 -15.36 27.57 9.24
N TYR A 234 -14.30 27.87 8.48
CA TYR A 234 -14.02 27.18 7.23
C TYR A 234 -13.71 25.71 7.44
N ARG A 235 -12.88 25.38 8.43
CA ARG A 235 -12.65 23.98 8.81
C ARG A 235 -13.94 23.27 9.19
N ALA A 236 -14.79 23.90 10.00
CA ALA A 236 -16.06 23.31 10.46
C ALA A 236 -17.11 23.13 9.33
N ALA A 237 -16.98 23.86 8.23
CA ALA A 237 -17.86 23.72 7.06
C ALA A 237 -17.46 22.58 6.12
N LEU A 238 -16.31 21.93 6.35
CA LEU A 238 -15.87 20.79 5.55
C LEU A 238 -16.65 19.53 5.95
N PRO A 239 -16.97 18.64 4.99
CA PRO A 239 -17.54 17.32 5.31
C PRO A 239 -16.64 16.55 6.30
N PRO A 240 -17.20 15.79 7.27
CA PRO A 240 -16.40 15.09 8.29
C PRO A 240 -15.33 14.15 7.71
N GLU A 241 -15.66 13.41 6.66
CA GLU A 241 -14.72 12.53 5.96
C GLU A 241 -13.54 13.30 5.34
N LEU A 242 -13.82 14.51 4.83
CA LEU A 242 -12.82 15.38 4.23
C LEU A 242 -11.88 15.92 5.30
N GLU A 243 -12.44 16.40 6.41
CA GLU A 243 -11.66 16.88 7.56
C GLU A 243 -10.72 15.78 8.09
N GLU A 244 -11.25 14.59 8.36
CA GLU A 244 -10.46 13.46 8.86
C GLU A 244 -9.35 13.07 7.87
N THR A 245 -9.67 13.04 6.59
CA THR A 245 -8.70 12.71 5.54
C THR A 245 -7.54 13.71 5.53
N MET A 246 -7.82 15.00 5.50
CA MET A 246 -6.80 16.05 5.42
C MET A 246 -5.95 16.17 6.67
N PHE A 247 -6.57 16.17 7.86
CA PHE A 247 -5.88 16.50 9.11
C PHE A 247 -5.35 15.26 9.86
N THR A 248 -5.83 14.06 9.55
CA THR A 248 -5.45 12.83 10.25
C THR A 248 -4.85 11.77 9.34
N ARG A 249 -5.49 11.49 8.19
CA ARG A 249 -5.10 10.34 7.34
C ARG A 249 -4.11 10.66 6.21
N MET A 250 -3.71 11.92 6.01
CA MET A 250 -2.75 12.34 4.98
C MET A 250 -1.44 12.90 5.57
N PRO A 251 -0.44 12.04 5.89
CA PRO A 251 0.85 12.49 6.43
C PRO A 251 1.58 13.51 5.55
N SER A 252 1.41 13.43 4.23
CA SER A 252 2.02 14.36 3.27
C SER A 252 1.57 15.81 3.43
N MET A 253 0.42 16.06 4.07
CA MET A 253 -0.11 17.41 4.31
C MET A 253 0.44 18.06 5.58
N ARG A 254 0.97 17.26 6.51
CA ARG A 254 1.41 17.72 7.83
C ARG A 254 2.44 18.85 7.78
N PRO A 255 3.49 18.82 6.92
CA PRO A 255 4.44 19.93 6.85
C PRO A 255 3.81 21.27 6.47
N PHE A 256 2.77 21.25 5.61
CA PHE A 256 2.09 22.47 5.18
C PHE A 256 1.10 22.97 6.25
N ILE A 257 0.43 22.06 6.95
CA ILE A 257 -0.42 22.41 8.10
C ILE A 257 0.45 23.01 9.21
N ASP A 258 1.55 22.37 9.57
CA ASP A 258 2.49 22.84 10.59
C ASP A 258 3.10 24.19 10.17
N GLY A 259 3.51 24.34 8.91
CA GLY A 259 4.01 25.61 8.36
C GLY A 259 2.98 26.75 8.45
N PHE A 260 1.71 26.46 8.17
CA PHE A 260 0.61 27.43 8.30
C PHE A 260 0.34 27.77 9.78
N LEU A 261 0.37 26.79 10.67
CA LEU A 261 0.17 27.01 12.11
C LEU A 261 1.34 27.76 12.76
N LEU A 262 2.58 27.50 12.33
CA LEU A 262 3.79 28.19 12.82
C LEU A 262 3.95 29.57 12.21
N GLY A 263 3.59 29.76 10.93
CA GLY A 263 3.62 31.06 10.27
C GLY A 263 2.66 32.07 10.90
N SER A 264 1.55 31.59 11.45
CA SER A 264 0.51 32.38 12.11
C SER A 264 1.07 33.26 13.27
N PRO A 265 1.68 32.69 14.34
CA PRO A 265 2.29 33.48 15.40
C PRO A 265 3.51 34.27 14.93
N LEU A 266 4.29 33.79 13.95
CA LEU A 266 5.43 34.55 13.41
C LEU A 266 5.01 35.87 12.77
N LEU A 267 3.91 35.87 12.01
CA LEU A 267 3.34 37.08 11.42
C LEU A 267 2.87 38.05 12.51
N VAL A 268 2.13 37.55 13.52
CA VAL A 268 1.62 38.36 14.64
C VAL A 268 2.76 38.96 15.46
N LEU A 269 3.72 38.15 15.89
CA LEU A 269 4.86 38.59 16.70
C LEU A 269 5.74 39.57 15.93
N GLY A 270 6.03 39.31 14.65
CA GLY A 270 6.80 40.25 13.83
C GLY A 270 6.07 41.58 13.62
N GLY A 271 4.74 41.55 13.43
CA GLY A 271 3.92 42.76 13.39
C GLY A 271 3.96 43.55 14.69
N LEU A 272 3.88 42.88 15.85
CA LEU A 272 4.01 43.50 17.18
C LEU A 272 5.40 44.10 17.41
N LEU A 273 6.45 43.39 17.01
CA LEU A 273 7.83 43.88 17.12
C LEU A 273 8.04 45.16 16.29
N LEU A 274 7.44 45.26 15.09
CA LEU A 274 7.51 46.48 14.27
C LEU A 274 6.73 47.67 14.84
N ILE A 275 5.82 47.46 15.80
CA ILE A 275 5.18 48.56 16.54
C ILE A 275 6.16 49.20 17.54
N LEU A 276 7.13 48.42 18.02
CA LEU A 276 8.22 48.89 18.87
C LEU A 276 9.18 49.78 18.04
N ARG A 277 9.83 50.75 18.70
CA ARG A 277 10.78 51.67 18.03
C ARG A 277 12.12 50.96 17.76
N LEU A 278 12.12 50.00 16.85
CA LEU A 278 13.32 49.25 16.46
C LEU A 278 14.28 50.12 15.61
N PRO A 279 15.59 49.78 15.58
CA PRO A 279 16.53 50.37 14.63
C PRO A 279 16.04 50.22 13.19
N VAL A 280 16.35 51.22 12.34
CA VAL A 280 15.84 51.27 10.96
C VAL A 280 16.28 50.06 10.14
N GLY A 281 17.53 49.64 10.24
CA GLY A 281 18.03 48.45 9.54
C GLY A 281 17.27 47.18 9.93
N LEU A 282 17.06 46.97 11.22
CA LEU A 282 16.31 45.82 11.73
C LEU A 282 14.84 45.84 11.30
N SER A 283 14.19 47.01 11.33
CA SER A 283 12.81 47.17 10.88
C SER A 283 12.63 46.80 9.41
N LYS A 284 13.61 47.19 8.58
CA LYS A 284 13.62 46.88 7.14
C LYS A 284 13.77 45.38 6.88
N VAL A 285 14.75 44.75 7.53
CA VAL A 285 15.00 43.30 7.42
C VAL A 285 13.77 42.51 7.90
N LEU A 286 13.17 42.91 9.02
CA LEU A 286 11.97 42.28 9.55
C LEU A 286 10.76 42.44 8.61
N ALA A 287 10.56 43.61 8.00
CA ALA A 287 9.47 43.81 7.03
C ALA A 287 9.63 42.93 5.77
N VAL A 288 10.85 42.80 5.24
CA VAL A 288 11.14 41.88 4.11
C VAL A 288 10.93 40.42 4.54
N GLY A 289 11.43 40.05 5.72
CA GLY A 289 11.23 38.71 6.28
C GLY A 289 9.76 38.35 6.43
N LEU A 290 8.93 39.26 6.96
CA LEU A 290 7.49 39.05 7.11
C LEU A 290 6.77 38.95 5.76
N LEU A 291 7.20 39.70 4.75
CA LEU A 291 6.66 39.58 3.39
C LEU A 291 6.95 38.18 2.80
N LEU A 292 8.16 37.66 3.00
CA LEU A 292 8.53 36.30 2.57
C LEU A 292 7.78 35.23 3.35
N VAL A 293 7.61 35.40 4.67
CA VAL A 293 6.78 34.52 5.50
C VAL A 293 5.32 34.55 5.00
N GLY A 294 4.78 35.71 4.64
CA GLY A 294 3.44 35.83 4.05
C GLY A 294 3.29 35.07 2.73
N GLN A 295 4.31 35.09 1.87
CA GLN A 295 4.33 34.31 0.62
C GLN A 295 4.36 32.80 0.89
N LEU A 296 5.19 32.35 1.83
CA LEU A 296 5.25 30.95 2.26
C LEU A 296 3.94 30.50 2.92
N TYR A 297 3.29 31.41 3.65
CA TYR A 297 2.00 31.19 4.28
C TYR A 297 0.88 30.91 3.26
N ILE A 298 0.82 31.72 2.19
CA ILE A 298 -0.04 31.44 1.03
C ILE A 298 0.35 30.13 0.35
N GLY A 299 1.65 29.84 0.24
CA GLY A 299 2.15 28.56 -0.23
C GLY A 299 1.53 27.39 0.53
N CYS A 300 1.65 27.39 1.85
CA CYS A 300 1.09 26.36 2.71
C CYS A 300 -0.43 26.22 2.52
N PHE A 301 -1.16 27.34 2.47
CA PHE A 301 -2.61 27.32 2.25
C PHE A 301 -2.99 26.73 0.89
N GLU A 302 -2.30 27.10 -0.19
CA GLU A 302 -2.58 26.55 -1.52
C GLU A 302 -2.27 25.05 -1.60
N PHE A 303 -1.22 24.56 -0.92
CA PHE A 303 -0.96 23.12 -0.79
C PHE A 303 -2.05 22.40 -0.01
N ILE A 304 -2.54 22.97 1.09
CA ILE A 304 -3.65 22.39 1.87
C ILE A 304 -4.92 22.33 1.01
N ARG A 305 -5.24 23.41 0.28
CA ARG A 305 -6.40 23.47 -0.61
C ARG A 305 -6.30 22.49 -1.78
N GLU A 306 -5.15 22.44 -2.46
CA GLU A 306 -4.89 21.52 -3.56
C GLU A 306 -4.89 20.06 -3.10
N GLY A 307 -4.24 19.78 -1.97
CA GLY A 307 -4.20 18.46 -1.35
C GLY A 307 -5.58 17.99 -0.89
N GLY A 308 -6.38 18.89 -0.31
CA GLY A 308 -7.72 18.60 0.19
C GLY A 308 -8.74 18.21 -0.87
N ARG A 309 -8.48 18.49 -2.14
CA ARG A 309 -9.35 18.02 -3.23
C ARG A 309 -9.09 16.57 -3.61
N ARG A 310 -7.89 16.05 -3.34
CA ARG A 310 -7.48 14.71 -3.77
C ARG A 310 -8.32 13.63 -3.07
N PRO A 311 -8.72 12.57 -3.79
CA PRO A 311 -8.23 12.12 -5.10
C PRO A 311 -8.90 12.85 -6.29
N ASP A 312 -9.81 13.79 -6.03
CA ASP A 312 -10.60 14.50 -7.02
C ASP A 312 -10.00 15.84 -7.47
N ILE A 313 -10.46 16.32 -8.63
CA ILE A 313 -10.37 17.74 -9.00
C ILE A 313 -11.68 18.45 -8.64
N ILE A 314 -12.81 17.76 -8.84
CA ILE A 314 -14.16 18.18 -8.43
C ILE A 314 -14.72 17.02 -7.60
N ARG A 315 -14.86 17.24 -6.29
CA ARG A 315 -15.20 16.19 -5.32
C ARG A 315 -16.44 15.40 -5.73
N GLY A 316 -16.34 14.07 -5.77
CA GLY A 316 -17.45 13.16 -6.11
C GLY A 316 -17.95 13.23 -7.56
N VAL A 317 -17.28 13.99 -8.43
CA VAL A 317 -17.65 14.14 -9.85
C VAL A 317 -16.52 13.64 -10.74
N MET A 318 -15.28 14.09 -10.49
CA MET A 318 -14.14 13.86 -11.37
C MET A 318 -12.84 13.71 -10.58
N TYR A 319 -12.14 12.59 -10.83
CA TYR A 319 -10.83 12.30 -10.28
C TYR A 319 -9.73 13.21 -10.84
N SER A 320 -8.58 13.24 -10.18
CA SER A 320 -7.36 13.93 -10.64
C SER A 320 -6.83 13.45 -11.98
N THR A 321 -7.31 12.30 -12.47
CA THR A 321 -7.03 11.77 -13.81
C THR A 321 -7.97 12.33 -14.89
N SER A 322 -8.83 13.30 -14.54
CA SER A 322 -9.92 13.82 -15.40
C SER A 322 -10.99 12.79 -15.77
N ILE A 323 -11.00 11.62 -15.11
CA ILE A 323 -12.00 10.56 -15.30
C ILE A 323 -13.20 10.82 -14.36
N GLN A 324 -14.41 10.68 -14.88
CA GLN A 324 -15.63 10.83 -14.06
C GLN A 324 -15.84 9.61 -13.18
N HIS A 325 -16.38 9.82 -11.98
CA HIS A 325 -16.65 8.73 -11.03
C HIS A 325 -17.51 7.61 -11.66
N LYS A 326 -18.56 7.99 -12.39
CA LYS A 326 -19.47 7.05 -13.07
C LYS A 326 -18.83 6.21 -14.20
N ASP A 327 -17.66 6.61 -14.70
CA ASP A 327 -17.01 5.93 -15.84
C ASP A 327 -16.06 4.81 -15.40
N ILE A 328 -15.65 4.75 -14.13
CA ILE A 328 -14.63 3.78 -13.64
C ILE A 328 -15.01 2.34 -13.95
N ALA A 329 -16.21 1.91 -13.56
CA ALA A 329 -16.64 0.53 -13.75
C ALA A 329 -16.72 0.13 -15.23
N ARG A 330 -17.04 1.08 -16.12
CA ARG A 330 -17.04 0.86 -17.56
C ARG A 330 -15.61 0.71 -18.09
N LEU A 331 -14.70 1.59 -17.69
CA LEU A 331 -13.31 1.56 -18.15
C LEU A 331 -12.54 0.34 -17.65
N GLN A 332 -12.83 -0.13 -16.44
CA GLN A 332 -12.27 -1.37 -15.90
C GLN A 332 -12.71 -2.62 -16.68
N ARG A 333 -13.89 -2.58 -17.31
CA ARG A 333 -14.39 -3.67 -18.18
C ARG A 333 -13.88 -3.54 -19.62
N ASP A 334 -14.01 -2.35 -20.20
CA ASP A 334 -13.79 -2.12 -21.64
C ASP A 334 -12.30 -1.84 -21.97
N GLY A 335 -11.51 -1.44 -20.99
CA GLY A 335 -10.12 -0.98 -21.14
C GLY A 335 -9.99 0.51 -21.42
N LEU A 336 -9.02 1.13 -20.74
CA LEU A 336 -8.72 2.54 -20.93
C LEU A 336 -8.09 2.82 -22.30
N LEU A 337 -7.16 1.98 -22.76
CA LEU A 337 -6.50 2.12 -24.06
C LEU A 337 -7.48 1.95 -25.22
N GLN A 338 -8.50 1.12 -25.06
CA GLN A 338 -9.56 0.96 -26.08
C GLN A 338 -10.42 2.22 -26.21
N THR A 339 -10.64 2.94 -25.10
CA THR A 339 -11.58 4.07 -25.04
C THR A 339 -10.91 5.45 -25.14
N ALA A 340 -9.63 5.58 -24.76
CA ALA A 340 -8.87 6.83 -24.75
C ALA A 340 -8.73 7.41 -26.17
N LYS A 341 -9.00 8.68 -26.44
CA LYS A 341 -8.88 9.18 -27.84
C LYS A 341 -7.42 9.35 -28.31
N TRP A 342 -6.54 9.72 -27.39
CA TRP A 342 -5.17 10.17 -27.67
C TRP A 342 -4.13 9.13 -27.26
N VAL A 343 -4.24 7.93 -27.83
CA VAL A 343 -3.30 6.82 -27.62
C VAL A 343 -2.98 6.16 -28.95
N ARG A 344 -1.74 5.67 -29.08
CA ARG A 344 -1.26 4.94 -30.25
C ARG A 344 -1.47 3.44 -30.06
N HIS A 345 -1.30 2.92 -28.85
CA HIS A 345 -1.37 1.49 -28.56
C HIS A 345 -2.73 1.13 -27.97
N ARG A 346 -3.64 0.61 -28.82
CA ARG A 346 -4.97 0.14 -28.39
C ARG A 346 -4.92 -1.22 -27.72
N LYS A 347 -4.05 -2.09 -28.22
CA LYS A 347 -3.85 -3.46 -27.70
C LYS A 347 -2.45 -3.59 -27.15
N ILE A 348 -2.33 -4.31 -26.04
CA ILE A 348 -1.06 -4.66 -25.43
C ILE A 348 -0.55 -5.93 -26.12
N THR A 349 0.75 -5.93 -26.42
CA THR A 349 1.50 -7.03 -27.02
C THR A 349 2.83 -7.13 -26.30
N ALA A 350 3.56 -8.23 -26.46
CA ALA A 350 4.88 -8.38 -25.85
C ALA A 350 5.83 -7.23 -26.23
N ASP A 351 5.82 -6.81 -27.50
CA ASP A 351 6.74 -5.79 -28.04
C ASP A 351 6.42 -4.37 -27.57
N ASN A 352 5.13 -4.07 -27.34
CA ASN A 352 4.69 -2.71 -27.01
C ASN A 352 4.34 -2.50 -25.54
N LYS A 353 4.49 -3.51 -24.67
CA LYS A 353 4.03 -3.47 -23.27
C LYS A 353 4.51 -2.24 -22.50
N LEU A 354 5.79 -1.87 -22.63
CA LEU A 354 6.36 -0.68 -21.97
C LEU A 354 5.83 0.63 -22.58
N ALA A 355 5.65 0.68 -23.90
CA ALA A 355 5.11 1.86 -24.58
C ALA A 355 3.64 2.10 -24.21
N ALA A 356 2.83 1.03 -24.19
CA ALA A 356 1.45 1.07 -23.69
C ALA A 356 1.39 1.47 -22.21
N GLY A 357 2.31 0.94 -21.39
CA GLY A 357 2.46 1.35 -19.99
C GLY A 357 2.79 2.84 -19.82
N ARG A 358 3.61 3.42 -20.70
CA ARG A 358 3.87 4.88 -20.71
C ARG A 358 2.63 5.69 -21.09
N GLU A 359 1.83 5.23 -22.06
CA GLU A 359 0.57 5.89 -22.40
C GLU A 359 -0.42 5.86 -21.23
N LEU A 360 -0.52 4.73 -20.52
CA LEU A 360 -1.31 4.60 -19.31
C LEU A 360 -0.81 5.54 -18.20
N TYR A 361 0.51 5.65 -18.01
CA TYR A 361 1.08 6.60 -17.05
C TYR A 361 0.69 8.05 -17.37
N ASN A 362 0.74 8.43 -18.65
CA ASN A 362 0.37 9.77 -19.08
C ASN A 362 -1.11 10.07 -18.80
N LEU A 363 -1.99 9.09 -18.97
CA LEU A 363 -3.43 9.25 -18.73
C LEU A 363 -3.81 9.21 -17.24
N LEU A 364 -3.15 8.37 -16.44
CA LEU A 364 -3.59 8.05 -15.09
C LEU A 364 -2.68 8.59 -13.97
N CYS A 365 -1.41 8.88 -14.25
CA CYS A 365 -0.43 9.16 -13.21
C CYS A 365 0.20 10.55 -13.35
N LEU A 366 0.44 11.03 -14.57
CA LEU A 366 1.22 12.25 -14.83
C LEU A 366 0.62 13.53 -14.21
N SER A 367 -0.71 13.59 -14.06
CA SER A 367 -1.38 14.73 -13.39
C SER A 367 -1.02 14.85 -11.91
N CYS A 368 -0.55 13.76 -11.29
CA CYS A 368 -0.23 13.68 -9.87
C CYS A 368 1.25 13.40 -9.59
N HIS A 369 1.94 12.71 -10.51
CA HIS A 369 3.31 12.27 -10.37
C HIS A 369 4.18 12.79 -11.50
N SER A 370 5.40 13.22 -11.17
CA SER A 370 6.43 13.53 -12.15
C SER A 370 7.35 12.33 -12.37
N ILE A 371 8.17 12.38 -13.43
CA ILE A 371 9.26 11.43 -13.67
C ILE A 371 10.59 12.17 -13.50
N GLY A 372 11.31 11.90 -12.42
CA GLY A 372 12.58 12.58 -12.10
C GLY A 372 12.43 14.07 -11.79
N GLY A 373 11.22 14.51 -11.43
CA GLY A 373 10.89 15.91 -11.18
C GLY A 373 11.04 16.34 -9.72
N PRO A 374 11.00 17.66 -9.43
CA PRO A 374 11.13 18.19 -8.07
C PRO A 374 9.89 17.95 -7.20
N VAL A 375 8.75 17.58 -7.80
CA VAL A 375 7.47 17.41 -7.11
C VAL A 375 6.93 16.02 -7.39
N ARG A 376 6.69 15.24 -6.33
CA ARG A 376 6.01 13.92 -6.38
C ARG A 376 6.57 12.97 -7.44
N ASP A 377 7.90 12.85 -7.49
CA ASP A 377 8.58 11.92 -8.37
C ASP A 377 8.13 10.47 -8.11
N ILE A 378 7.69 9.79 -9.17
CA ILE A 378 7.26 8.39 -9.08
C ILE A 378 8.43 7.43 -8.84
N LYS A 379 9.65 7.77 -9.29
CA LYS A 379 10.80 6.87 -9.22
C LYS A 379 11.10 6.41 -7.79
N PRO A 380 11.36 7.30 -6.80
CA PRO A 380 11.63 6.86 -5.43
C PRO A 380 10.43 6.17 -4.77
N LEU A 381 9.20 6.53 -5.14
CA LEU A 381 7.99 5.90 -4.59
C LEU A 381 7.81 4.46 -5.07
N ALA A 382 8.19 4.17 -6.32
CA ALA A 382 8.07 2.85 -6.92
C ALA A 382 9.35 1.99 -6.84
N ALA A 383 10.48 2.56 -6.40
CA ALA A 383 11.77 1.88 -6.35
C ALA A 383 11.76 0.52 -5.60
N PRO A 384 11.01 0.32 -4.50
CA PRO A 384 10.95 -0.98 -3.84
C PRO A 384 10.25 -2.07 -4.66
N PHE A 385 9.33 -1.72 -5.55
CA PHE A 385 8.43 -2.69 -6.16
C PHE A 385 9.06 -3.35 -7.39
N THR A 386 8.78 -4.63 -7.57
CA THR A 386 8.94 -5.32 -8.86
C THR A 386 7.70 -5.08 -9.73
N PRO A 387 7.70 -5.44 -11.02
CA PRO A 387 6.50 -5.31 -11.85
C PRO A 387 5.26 -6.00 -11.27
N SER A 388 5.38 -7.25 -10.79
CA SER A 388 4.25 -7.95 -10.15
C SER A 388 3.82 -7.30 -8.83
N GLY A 389 4.76 -6.89 -7.99
CA GLY A 389 4.46 -6.24 -6.72
C GLY A 389 3.81 -4.87 -6.88
N LEU A 390 4.23 -4.08 -7.88
CA LEU A 390 3.60 -2.78 -8.17
C LEU A 390 2.20 -2.95 -8.76
N GLU A 391 2.00 -3.96 -9.62
CA GLU A 391 0.68 -4.29 -10.16
C GLU A 391 -0.30 -4.64 -9.03
N ALA A 392 0.13 -5.49 -8.08
CA ALA A 392 -0.64 -5.83 -6.89
C ALA A 392 -0.95 -4.59 -6.05
N MET A 393 0.06 -3.76 -5.79
CA MET A 393 -0.10 -2.51 -5.05
C MET A 393 -1.15 -1.59 -5.71
N ILE A 394 -1.10 -1.39 -7.03
CA ILE A 394 -2.06 -0.53 -7.75
C ILE A 394 -3.51 -1.08 -7.65
N SER A 395 -3.69 -2.39 -7.51
CA SER A 395 -5.02 -3.02 -7.46
C SER A 395 -5.84 -2.71 -6.19
N GLY A 396 -5.17 -2.28 -5.11
CA GLY A 396 -5.81 -1.97 -3.82
C GLY A 396 -5.36 -0.65 -3.19
N MET A 397 -4.55 0.15 -3.87
CA MET A 397 -3.97 1.38 -3.32
C MET A 397 -5.02 2.42 -2.88
N ASP A 398 -6.12 2.51 -3.61
CA ASP A 398 -7.23 3.46 -3.34
C ASP A 398 -7.91 3.20 -1.99
N LEU A 399 -7.88 1.95 -1.50
CA LEU A 399 -8.50 1.57 -0.22
C LEU A 399 -7.73 2.11 0.99
N PHE A 400 -6.40 2.24 0.86
CA PHE A 400 -5.52 2.62 1.97
C PHE A 400 -4.86 3.99 1.78
N SER A 401 -4.89 4.55 0.57
CA SER A 401 -4.38 5.88 0.25
C SER A 401 -5.51 6.78 -0.23
N PRO A 402 -6.14 7.57 0.68
CA PRO A 402 -7.28 8.43 0.32
C PRO A 402 -7.00 9.40 -0.83
N SER A 403 -5.73 9.75 -1.05
CA SER A 403 -5.30 10.67 -2.09
C SER A 403 -5.17 10.06 -3.49
N MET A 404 -5.25 8.74 -3.61
CA MET A 404 -5.08 8.00 -4.86
C MET A 404 -6.44 7.57 -5.42
N PRO A 405 -6.74 7.84 -6.70
CA PRO A 405 -7.97 7.38 -7.33
C PRO A 405 -7.91 5.86 -7.62
N PRO A 406 -9.07 5.20 -7.78
CA PRO A 406 -9.11 3.81 -8.23
C PRO A 406 -8.52 3.67 -9.63
N PHE A 407 -7.87 2.53 -9.89
CA PHE A 407 -7.31 2.24 -11.21
C PHE A 407 -8.42 2.05 -12.25
N ALA A 408 -8.41 2.85 -13.31
CA ALA A 408 -9.49 2.94 -14.30
C ALA A 408 -9.26 2.06 -15.55
N GLY A 409 -8.53 0.95 -15.45
CA GLY A 409 -8.22 0.06 -16.58
C GLY A 409 -8.32 -1.43 -16.23
N THR A 410 -8.05 -2.30 -17.20
CA THR A 410 -8.07 -3.76 -17.02
C THR A 410 -6.85 -4.27 -16.24
N ALA A 411 -6.87 -5.54 -15.81
CA ALA A 411 -5.70 -6.17 -15.18
C ALA A 411 -4.47 -6.18 -16.11
N GLU A 412 -4.67 -6.40 -17.41
CA GLU A 412 -3.58 -6.37 -18.42
C GLU A 412 -2.97 -4.96 -18.53
N GLU A 413 -3.80 -3.92 -18.57
CA GLU A 413 -3.36 -2.52 -18.57
C GLU A 413 -2.61 -2.17 -17.27
N ARG A 414 -3.11 -2.63 -16.12
CA ARG A 414 -2.43 -2.44 -14.84
C ARG A 414 -1.04 -3.07 -14.83
N ALA A 415 -0.91 -4.28 -15.37
CA ALA A 415 0.38 -4.97 -15.50
C ALA A 415 1.34 -4.25 -16.46
N ALA A 416 0.84 -3.68 -17.57
CA ALA A 416 1.65 -2.87 -18.48
C ALA A 416 2.13 -1.56 -17.82
N LEU A 417 1.26 -0.87 -17.08
CA LEU A 417 1.62 0.32 -16.30
C LEU A 417 2.67 -0.01 -15.25
N ALA A 418 2.47 -1.08 -14.49
CA ALA A 418 3.41 -1.52 -13.46
C ALA A 418 4.77 -1.89 -14.05
N ALA A 419 4.79 -2.58 -15.20
CA ALA A 419 6.03 -2.87 -15.93
C ALA A 419 6.75 -1.59 -16.37
N PHE A 420 6.05 -0.60 -16.92
CA PHE A 420 6.67 0.67 -17.27
C PHE A 420 7.29 1.39 -16.06
N ILE A 421 6.56 1.48 -14.94
CA ILE A 421 7.05 2.21 -13.76
C ILE A 421 8.16 1.44 -13.03
N ALA A 422 7.99 0.16 -12.73
CA ALA A 422 8.95 -0.63 -11.98
C ALA A 422 10.17 -0.99 -12.84
N HIS A 423 9.94 -1.57 -14.03
CA HIS A 423 11.04 -1.98 -14.91
C HIS A 423 11.55 -0.81 -15.77
N GLY A 424 10.67 -0.14 -16.51
CA GLY A 424 11.07 0.92 -17.44
C GLY A 424 11.75 2.12 -16.77
N LEU A 425 11.25 2.58 -15.63
CA LEU A 425 11.80 3.76 -14.94
C LEU A 425 12.84 3.42 -13.85
N ASN A 426 12.70 2.28 -13.17
CA ASN A 426 13.52 1.91 -12.02
C ASN A 426 14.42 0.68 -12.25
N GLY A 427 14.35 0.03 -13.42
CA GLY A 427 15.16 -1.16 -13.74
C GLY A 427 14.86 -2.38 -12.87
N ARG A 428 13.69 -2.42 -12.21
CA ARG A 428 13.27 -3.53 -11.36
C ARG A 428 12.69 -4.66 -12.21
N SER A 429 12.92 -5.89 -11.79
CA SER A 429 12.37 -7.09 -12.42
C SER A 429 11.84 -8.02 -11.34
N ASP A 430 10.87 -8.85 -11.69
CA ASP A 430 10.45 -9.94 -10.82
C ASP A 430 11.63 -10.92 -10.65
N PRO A 431 11.83 -11.51 -9.46
CA PRO A 431 12.96 -12.39 -9.21
C PRO A 431 12.94 -13.58 -10.18
N ALA A 432 14.08 -13.87 -10.81
CA ALA A 432 14.22 -15.11 -11.57
C ALA A 432 14.22 -16.30 -10.62
N SER A 433 13.54 -17.37 -11.01
CA SER A 433 13.59 -18.63 -10.26
C SER A 433 14.96 -19.29 -10.47
N PRO A 434 15.63 -19.74 -9.39
CA PRO A 434 16.89 -20.46 -9.56
C PRO A 434 16.63 -21.76 -10.34
N THR A 435 17.51 -22.05 -11.31
CA THR A 435 17.52 -23.36 -11.98
C THR A 435 18.38 -24.29 -11.15
N LEU A 436 17.80 -25.38 -10.67
CA LEU A 436 18.52 -26.38 -9.88
C LEU A 436 18.79 -27.63 -10.73
N PRO A 437 19.92 -28.31 -10.52
CA PRO A 437 20.20 -29.57 -11.19
C PRO A 437 19.24 -30.68 -10.74
N GLU A 438 19.05 -31.68 -11.59
CA GLU A 438 18.32 -32.90 -11.21
C GLU A 438 19.07 -33.62 -10.08
N LYS A 439 18.36 -33.91 -8.98
CA LYS A 439 18.87 -34.65 -7.82
C LYS A 439 18.45 -36.11 -7.93
N LYS A 440 19.44 -36.99 -8.04
CA LYS A 440 19.25 -38.44 -8.11
C LYS A 440 19.61 -39.07 -6.77
N VAL A 441 18.65 -39.78 -6.19
CA VAL A 441 18.76 -40.48 -4.91
C VAL A 441 18.33 -41.91 -5.17
N THR A 442 19.14 -42.88 -4.75
CA THR A 442 18.81 -44.30 -4.88
C THR A 442 18.27 -44.77 -3.54
N PRO A 443 16.99 -45.16 -3.45
CA PRO A 443 16.43 -45.60 -2.18
C PRO A 443 17.22 -46.77 -1.58
N PRO A 444 17.29 -46.88 -0.25
CA PRO A 444 17.94 -48.01 0.41
C PRO A 444 17.38 -49.36 -0.06
N PRO A 445 18.17 -50.44 -0.06
CA PRO A 445 17.69 -51.75 -0.45
C PRO A 445 16.66 -52.29 0.56
N PHE A 446 15.62 -52.96 0.04
CA PHE A 446 14.64 -53.70 0.83
C PHE A 446 14.42 -55.07 0.19
N TYR A 447 14.52 -56.12 0.99
CA TYR A 447 14.36 -57.51 0.55
C TYR A 447 13.23 -58.15 1.36
N PRO A 448 12.01 -58.27 0.79
CA PRO A 448 10.82 -58.74 1.53
C PRO A 448 10.96 -60.12 2.18
N GLU A 449 11.90 -60.97 1.77
CA GLU A 449 12.11 -62.27 2.40
C GLU A 449 13.09 -62.22 3.59
N GLN A 450 13.90 -61.16 3.69
CA GLN A 450 15.01 -61.05 4.65
C GLN A 450 14.85 -59.89 5.64
N SER A 451 13.99 -58.92 5.33
CA SER A 451 13.79 -57.71 6.14
C SER A 451 12.55 -57.87 7.03
N PRO A 452 12.69 -58.12 8.35
CA PRO A 452 11.54 -58.27 9.24
C PRO A 452 10.87 -56.95 9.63
N PHE A 453 11.43 -55.80 9.23
CA PHE A 453 10.93 -54.47 9.58
C PHE A 453 10.70 -53.60 8.35
N VAL A 454 9.73 -52.68 8.46
CA VAL A 454 9.50 -51.55 7.55
C VAL A 454 9.63 -50.28 8.39
N LEU A 455 10.38 -49.30 7.90
CA LEU A 455 10.54 -48.01 8.56
C LEU A 455 9.97 -46.91 7.66
N LEU A 456 8.91 -46.25 8.14
CA LEU A 456 8.22 -45.20 7.40
C LEU A 456 8.48 -43.84 8.07
N ALA A 457 8.83 -42.82 7.29
CA ALA A 457 9.13 -41.48 7.80
C ALA A 457 8.52 -40.36 6.93
N TRP A 458 8.14 -39.23 7.53
CA TRP A 458 7.55 -38.10 6.80
C TRP A 458 7.81 -36.76 7.50
N SER A 459 7.65 -35.66 6.76
CA SER A 459 7.66 -34.29 7.31
C SER A 459 6.25 -33.87 7.75
N THR A 460 6.14 -33.17 8.88
CA THR A 460 4.83 -32.80 9.46
C THR A 460 4.09 -31.71 8.69
N LEU A 461 4.79 -30.86 7.93
CA LEU A 461 4.21 -29.70 7.25
C LEU A 461 4.27 -29.78 5.72
N GLY A 462 4.86 -30.85 5.18
CA GLY A 462 5.12 -30.99 3.74
C GLY A 462 6.28 -30.13 3.25
N MET A 463 6.27 -28.85 3.60
CA MET A 463 7.36 -27.94 3.35
C MET A 463 7.42 -26.84 4.40
N ARG A 464 8.60 -26.67 5.01
CA ARG A 464 8.83 -25.59 5.97
C ARG A 464 9.20 -24.30 5.25
N TYR A 465 8.53 -23.20 5.54
CA TYR A 465 8.91 -21.88 5.05
C TYR A 465 9.74 -21.14 6.10
N VAL A 466 10.79 -20.45 5.64
CA VAL A 466 11.70 -19.67 6.50
C VAL A 466 11.67 -18.22 6.07
N GLY A 467 11.22 -17.37 6.99
CA GLY A 467 11.07 -15.92 6.83
C GLY A 467 11.88 -15.18 7.88
N GLU A 468 13.19 -15.41 7.89
CA GLU A 468 14.10 -14.82 8.86
C GLU A 468 15.24 -14.08 8.17
N VAL A 469 15.59 -12.93 8.72
CA VAL A 469 16.84 -12.22 8.48
C VAL A 469 17.58 -12.18 9.80
N SER A 470 18.65 -12.98 9.91
CA SER A 470 19.42 -13.16 11.13
C SER A 470 19.77 -11.83 11.81
N GLY A 471 19.49 -11.74 13.11
CA GLY A 471 19.74 -10.56 13.94
C GLY A 471 18.88 -9.33 13.61
N LEU A 472 17.85 -9.44 12.77
CA LEU A 472 17.04 -8.31 12.35
C LEU A 472 15.53 -8.55 12.45
N LEU A 473 15.02 -9.56 11.76
CA LEU A 473 13.58 -9.83 11.64
C LEU A 473 13.35 -11.33 11.59
N SER A 474 12.43 -11.85 12.39
CA SER A 474 11.97 -13.24 12.30
C SER A 474 10.45 -13.27 12.21
N LEU A 475 9.97 -13.77 11.08
CA LEU A 475 8.54 -14.00 10.79
C LEU A 475 8.20 -15.49 10.86
N LEU A 476 9.02 -16.34 10.28
CA LEU A 476 8.88 -17.79 10.34
C LEU A 476 10.27 -18.36 10.62
N PRO A 477 10.57 -18.78 11.87
CA PRO A 477 11.88 -19.32 12.19
C PRO A 477 12.11 -20.65 11.47
N PRO A 478 13.37 -21.02 11.19
CA PRO A 478 13.70 -22.36 10.71
C PRO A 478 13.30 -23.40 11.76
N GLY A 479 13.03 -24.63 11.31
CA GLY A 479 12.55 -25.73 12.16
C GLY A 479 11.61 -26.65 11.39
N ASN A 480 12.12 -27.78 10.91
CA ASN A 480 11.35 -28.84 10.27
C ASN A 480 11.00 -29.91 11.32
N GLY A 481 9.82 -30.51 11.21
CA GLY A 481 9.40 -31.61 12.07
C GLY A 481 9.37 -32.90 11.26
N LEU A 482 9.98 -33.95 11.79
CA LEU A 482 10.00 -35.30 11.22
C LEU A 482 9.23 -36.25 12.13
N ARG A 483 8.56 -37.21 11.51
CA ARG A 483 7.93 -38.33 12.20
C ARG A 483 8.31 -39.64 11.55
N ALA A 484 8.38 -40.71 12.34
CA ALA A 484 8.64 -42.05 11.82
C ALA A 484 7.93 -43.15 12.62
N GLN A 485 7.56 -44.24 11.94
CA GLN A 485 7.04 -45.46 12.55
C GLN A 485 7.85 -46.66 12.08
N LEU A 486 8.35 -47.45 13.04
CA LEU A 486 8.94 -48.75 12.79
C LEU A 486 7.88 -49.83 12.93
N ILE A 487 7.73 -50.65 11.90
CA ILE A 487 6.70 -51.69 11.80
C ILE A 487 7.41 -53.03 11.71
N ARG A 488 7.16 -53.93 12.65
CA ARG A 488 7.54 -55.34 12.55
C ARG A 488 6.54 -56.04 11.65
N ARG A 489 7.04 -56.69 10.60
CA ARG A 489 6.24 -57.44 9.63
C ARG A 489 5.77 -58.76 10.25
N GLY A 490 4.57 -59.18 9.91
CA GLY A 490 3.94 -60.41 10.40
C GLY A 490 2.58 -60.62 9.79
N GLU A 491 1.85 -61.67 10.18
CA GLU A 491 0.46 -61.86 9.74
C GLU A 491 -0.39 -60.65 10.18
N THR A 492 -0.18 -60.26 11.45
CA THR A 492 -0.64 -59.01 12.05
C THR A 492 0.58 -58.15 12.38
N PRO A 493 0.92 -57.13 11.58
CA PRO A 493 2.07 -56.26 11.82
C PRO A 493 1.95 -55.49 13.14
N GLU A 494 3.09 -55.19 13.76
CA GLU A 494 3.14 -54.50 15.06
C GLU A 494 4.00 -53.24 14.97
N ILE A 495 3.51 -52.12 15.54
CA ILE A 495 4.33 -50.92 15.74
C ILE A 495 5.35 -51.19 16.85
N VAL A 496 6.63 -50.93 16.57
CA VAL A 496 7.73 -51.14 17.50
C VAL A 496 8.28 -49.80 17.98
N ASN A 497 8.02 -49.47 19.23
CA ASN A 497 8.46 -48.24 19.91
C ASN A 497 9.21 -48.52 21.24
N GLN A 498 9.49 -49.78 21.56
CA GLN A 498 10.23 -50.19 22.76
C GLN A 498 11.48 -50.98 22.37
N GLY A 499 12.57 -50.81 23.13
CA GLY A 499 13.85 -51.50 22.89
C GLY A 499 14.51 -51.14 21.55
N VAL A 500 14.13 -50.00 20.96
CA VAL A 500 14.69 -49.50 19.70
C VAL A 500 14.98 -48.01 19.79
N THR A 501 16.04 -47.58 19.14
CA THR A 501 16.42 -46.17 18.98
C THR A 501 16.34 -45.82 17.50
N LEU A 502 15.65 -44.72 17.18
CA LEU A 502 15.66 -44.15 15.85
C LEU A 502 16.58 -42.94 15.81
N THR A 503 17.45 -42.90 14.81
CA THR A 503 18.34 -41.77 14.54
C THR A 503 18.04 -41.19 13.18
N TYR A 504 18.16 -39.87 13.05
CA TYR A 504 18.08 -39.17 11.77
C TYR A 504 19.44 -38.59 11.41
N ARG A 505 19.75 -38.57 10.11
CA ARG A 505 20.92 -37.91 9.54
C ARG A 505 20.55 -37.20 8.26
N VAL A 506 20.84 -35.91 8.17
CA VAL A 506 20.65 -35.16 6.92
C VAL A 506 21.81 -35.43 5.97
N ASP A 507 21.53 -36.03 4.81
CA ASP A 507 22.57 -36.50 3.91
C ASP A 507 23.29 -35.36 3.16
N LYS A 508 24.58 -35.61 2.90
CA LYS A 508 25.50 -34.69 2.21
C LYS A 508 25.07 -34.50 0.75
N THR A 509 25.39 -33.34 0.18
CA THR A 509 25.44 -33.22 -1.29
C THR A 509 26.63 -34.02 -1.82
N GLN A 510 26.63 -34.34 -3.12
CA GLN A 510 27.67 -35.12 -3.81
C GLN A 510 29.11 -34.56 -3.67
N ASP A 511 29.31 -33.37 -3.07
CA ASP A 511 30.58 -32.63 -3.08
C ASP A 511 31.28 -32.48 -1.71
N GLY A 512 30.95 -33.30 -0.70
CA GLY A 512 31.86 -33.54 0.43
C GLY A 512 32.16 -32.36 1.38
N VAL A 513 31.26 -31.37 1.51
CA VAL A 513 31.41 -30.31 2.52
C VAL A 513 31.33 -30.88 3.96
N ALA A 514 32.14 -30.32 4.86
CA ALA A 514 32.34 -30.78 6.23
C ALA A 514 31.02 -30.96 7.01
N GLN A 515 31.00 -32.05 7.79
CA GLN A 515 29.92 -32.47 8.67
C GLN A 515 29.68 -31.40 9.73
N ARG A 516 28.45 -30.89 9.87
CA ARG A 516 28.05 -30.28 11.14
C ARG A 516 27.43 -31.38 12.00
N ASP A 517 27.91 -31.53 13.23
CA ASP A 517 27.41 -32.51 14.19
C ASP A 517 25.95 -32.27 14.62
N ASP A 518 25.38 -31.10 14.30
CA ASP A 518 24.01 -30.70 14.64
C ASP A 518 22.94 -31.10 13.61
N LEU A 519 23.31 -31.85 12.56
CA LEU A 519 22.39 -32.40 11.55
C LEU A 519 22.21 -33.93 11.66
N THR A 520 22.56 -34.48 12.81
CA THR A 520 22.29 -35.86 13.21
C THR A 520 21.73 -35.86 14.63
N GLY A 521 20.77 -36.71 14.93
CA GLY A 521 20.20 -36.80 16.27
C GLY A 521 19.32 -38.02 16.48
N GLU A 522 18.92 -38.25 17.72
CA GLU A 522 17.94 -39.28 18.09
C GLU A 522 16.52 -38.72 18.02
N MET A 523 15.56 -39.55 17.62
CA MET A 523 14.14 -39.22 17.65
C MET A 523 13.53 -39.59 19.01
N VAL A 524 12.60 -38.77 19.49
CA VAL A 524 11.88 -38.98 20.76
C VAL A 524 10.60 -39.77 20.50
N ILE A 525 10.26 -40.70 21.38
CA ILE A 525 9.02 -41.48 21.28
C ILE A 525 7.85 -40.67 21.85
N GLU A 526 6.78 -40.54 21.07
CA GLU A 526 5.48 -40.02 21.48
C GLU A 526 4.40 -41.05 21.13
N GLU A 527 3.94 -41.82 22.11
CA GLU A 527 3.00 -42.93 21.91
C GLU A 527 3.50 -43.93 20.83
N ASP A 528 2.77 -44.09 19.73
CA ASP A 528 3.06 -45.02 18.63
C ASP A 528 3.90 -44.38 17.48
N VAL A 529 4.55 -43.22 17.72
CA VAL A 529 5.37 -42.52 16.71
C VAL A 529 6.69 -41.97 17.28
N PHE A 530 7.75 -41.98 16.48
CA PHE A 530 9.00 -41.29 16.78
C PHE A 530 8.97 -39.89 16.16
N VAL A 531 9.38 -38.87 16.91
CA VAL A 531 9.30 -37.47 16.55
C VAL A 531 10.69 -36.83 16.65
N ALA A 532 11.03 -36.00 15.68
CA ALA A 532 12.15 -35.08 15.78
C ALA A 532 11.70 -33.70 15.30
N ASP A 533 11.54 -32.79 16.26
CA ASP A 533 11.10 -31.42 16.00
C ASP A 533 12.26 -30.42 15.95
N ASP A 534 11.98 -29.24 15.41
CA ASP A 534 12.90 -28.11 15.30
C ASP A 534 14.24 -28.43 14.56
N LEU A 535 14.19 -29.34 13.58
CA LEU A 535 15.35 -29.57 12.70
C LEU A 535 15.64 -28.29 11.92
N ARG A 536 16.72 -27.61 12.28
CA ARG A 536 17.10 -26.32 11.70
C ARG A 536 17.72 -26.48 10.32
N LEU A 537 16.85 -26.66 9.31
CA LEU A 537 17.23 -26.74 7.90
C LEU A 537 17.15 -25.36 7.24
N LEU A 538 18.17 -25.02 6.45
CA LEU A 538 18.20 -23.80 5.63
C LEU A 538 18.69 -24.15 4.22
N PRO A 539 17.88 -23.89 3.15
CA PRO A 539 18.27 -24.23 1.78
C PRO A 539 19.55 -23.53 1.35
N THR A 540 19.79 -22.33 1.88
CA THR A 540 20.92 -21.46 1.54
C THR A 540 22.22 -21.80 2.24
N GLU A 541 22.22 -22.72 3.21
CA GLU A 541 23.46 -23.19 3.84
C GLU A 541 24.23 -24.17 2.94
N ARG A 542 23.64 -24.58 1.80
CA ARG A 542 24.29 -25.39 0.77
C ARG A 542 24.72 -24.53 -0.43
N PRO A 543 25.86 -24.84 -1.09
CA PRO A 543 26.38 -24.05 -2.22
C PRO A 543 25.37 -23.80 -3.34
N ASP A 544 24.49 -24.77 -3.63
CA ASP A 544 23.59 -24.75 -4.79
C ASP A 544 22.12 -24.42 -4.48
N PHE A 545 21.77 -23.98 -3.25
CA PHE A 545 20.37 -23.86 -2.80
C PHE A 545 19.59 -25.19 -2.91
N ASP A 546 19.39 -25.90 -1.79
CA ASP A 546 18.69 -27.20 -1.77
C ASP A 546 17.33 -27.11 -1.05
N PRO A 547 16.20 -27.01 -1.77
CA PRO A 547 14.89 -26.97 -1.15
C PRO A 547 14.38 -28.35 -0.69
N TYR A 548 15.07 -29.44 -1.05
CA TYR A 548 14.65 -30.81 -0.77
C TYR A 548 15.80 -31.65 -0.17
N PRO A 549 16.35 -31.27 1.00
CA PRO A 549 17.37 -32.08 1.65
C PRO A 549 16.82 -33.48 1.95
N VAL A 550 17.65 -34.50 1.73
CA VAL A 550 17.31 -35.90 2.03
C VAL A 550 17.77 -36.20 3.44
N VAL A 551 16.94 -36.93 4.18
CA VAL A 551 17.19 -37.38 5.54
C VAL A 551 17.12 -38.90 5.55
N THR A 552 18.22 -39.53 5.96
CA THR A 552 18.27 -40.94 6.31
C THR A 552 17.75 -41.13 7.72
N ILE A 553 16.84 -42.08 7.93
CA ILE A 553 16.42 -42.55 9.26
C ILE A 553 16.89 -44.00 9.43
N GLU A 554 17.53 -44.30 10.55
CA GLU A 554 17.97 -45.64 10.92
C GLU A 554 17.31 -46.06 12.24
N ALA A 555 16.75 -47.27 12.27
CA ALA A 555 16.25 -47.91 13.48
C ALA A 555 17.24 -48.97 13.94
N ARG A 556 17.62 -48.94 15.22
CA ARG A 556 18.59 -49.86 15.83
C ARG A 556 18.02 -50.46 17.12
N ASP A 557 18.40 -51.70 17.42
CA ASP A 557 18.05 -52.34 18.70
C ASP A 557 18.99 -51.92 19.85
N GLU A 558 18.75 -52.43 21.05
CA GLU A 558 19.57 -52.17 22.24
C GLU A 558 21.03 -52.62 22.12
N ASN A 559 21.36 -53.49 21.14
CA ASN A 559 22.71 -53.97 20.86
C ASN A 559 23.38 -53.20 19.71
N ASP A 560 22.80 -52.07 19.28
CA ASP A 560 23.24 -51.26 18.14
C ASP A 560 23.15 -51.99 16.77
N THR A 561 22.32 -53.04 16.69
CA THR A 561 22.07 -53.76 15.43
C THR A 561 21.08 -52.99 14.57
N LEU A 562 21.45 -52.71 13.31
CA LEU A 562 20.57 -52.06 12.34
C LEU A 562 19.36 -52.95 11.99
N LEU A 563 18.16 -52.49 12.32
CA LEU A 563 16.90 -53.18 12.05
C LEU A 563 16.29 -52.78 10.70
N ALA A 564 16.29 -51.48 10.41
CA ALA A 564 15.75 -50.91 9.17
C ALA A 564 16.37 -49.54 8.89
N THR A 565 16.39 -49.15 7.62
CA THR A 565 16.80 -47.83 7.14
C THR A 565 15.83 -47.34 6.08
N THR A 566 15.56 -46.04 6.06
CA THR A 566 14.71 -45.39 5.06
C THR A 566 15.23 -43.99 4.76
N GLU A 567 14.86 -43.46 3.61
CA GLU A 567 15.17 -42.09 3.20
C GLU A 567 13.89 -41.32 2.88
N MET A 568 13.84 -40.06 3.30
CA MET A 568 12.76 -39.12 2.97
C MET A 568 13.33 -37.74 2.64
N VAL A 569 12.55 -36.92 1.94
CA VAL A 569 12.87 -35.49 1.77
C VAL A 569 12.27 -34.67 2.91
N ALA A 570 13.04 -33.73 3.46
CA ALA A 570 12.62 -32.78 4.50
C ALA A 570 12.55 -31.36 3.93
N PRO A 571 11.49 -31.01 3.17
CA PRO A 571 11.52 -29.86 2.28
C PRO A 571 11.48 -28.56 3.07
N VAL A 572 12.28 -27.59 2.62
CA VAL A 572 12.42 -26.29 3.27
C VAL A 572 12.64 -25.21 2.22
N SER A 573 12.11 -24.01 2.46
CA SER A 573 12.23 -22.92 1.49
C SER A 573 12.35 -21.56 2.14
N THR A 574 13.21 -20.74 1.55
CA THR A 574 13.34 -19.30 1.81
C THR A 574 12.74 -18.46 0.69
N GLU A 575 12.07 -19.05 -0.32
CA GLU A 575 11.40 -18.34 -1.44
C GLU A 575 10.11 -17.59 -0.99
N ILE A 576 10.20 -16.83 0.11
CA ILE A 576 9.14 -15.91 0.55
C ILE A 576 9.22 -14.62 -0.26
N GLY A 577 8.13 -14.28 -0.94
CA GLY A 577 8.08 -13.22 -1.96
C GLY A 577 7.95 -11.78 -1.46
N CYS A 578 8.24 -11.47 -0.19
CA CYS A 578 8.06 -10.10 0.34
C CYS A 578 8.89 -9.04 -0.42
N SER A 579 9.99 -9.42 -1.06
CA SER A 579 10.83 -8.52 -1.87
C SER A 579 10.13 -7.98 -3.13
N ASN A 580 9.04 -8.62 -3.57
CA ASN A 580 8.21 -8.13 -4.68
C ASN A 580 7.64 -6.73 -4.38
N CYS A 581 7.26 -6.47 -3.12
CA CYS A 581 6.64 -5.21 -2.68
C CYS A 581 7.52 -4.37 -1.75
N HIS A 582 8.37 -5.01 -0.96
CA HIS A 582 9.22 -4.34 0.04
C HIS A 582 10.66 -4.12 -0.42
N GLY A 583 10.98 -4.37 -1.69
CA GLY A 583 12.31 -4.13 -2.23
C GLY A 583 13.38 -5.10 -1.74
N GLY A 584 14.61 -4.83 -2.13
CA GLY A 584 15.71 -5.79 -2.08
C GLY A 584 15.79 -6.64 -3.36
N GLN A 585 16.96 -7.23 -3.62
CA GLN A 585 17.14 -8.24 -4.67
C GLN A 585 17.76 -9.47 -3.99
N PRO A 586 17.06 -10.62 -3.94
CA PRO A 586 17.59 -11.83 -3.32
C PRO A 586 18.87 -12.36 -4.02
N GLY A 587 19.16 -11.92 -5.25
CA GLY A 587 20.25 -12.48 -6.05
C GLY A 587 19.97 -13.95 -6.35
N ASN A 588 21.01 -14.80 -6.34
CA ASN A 588 20.88 -16.25 -6.51
C ASN A 588 20.41 -16.98 -5.24
N ARG A 589 20.21 -16.26 -4.13
CA ARG A 589 19.72 -16.82 -2.88
C ARG A 589 18.26 -16.41 -2.72
N ALA A 590 17.33 -17.35 -2.82
CA ALA A 590 15.96 -17.09 -2.43
C ALA A 590 15.90 -16.68 -0.95
N GLY A 591 15.12 -15.65 -0.60
CA GLY A 591 15.10 -15.16 0.78
C GLY A 591 14.65 -13.73 0.97
N LEU A 592 14.33 -13.41 2.22
CA LEU A 592 14.25 -12.03 2.69
C LEU A 592 15.64 -11.42 2.75
N THR A 593 15.83 -10.26 2.12
CA THR A 593 17.08 -9.51 2.26
C THR A 593 17.02 -8.58 3.47
N ARG A 594 18.18 -8.12 3.94
CA ARG A 594 18.25 -7.07 4.97
C ARG A 594 17.46 -5.82 4.58
N MET A 595 17.54 -5.41 3.31
CA MET A 595 16.79 -4.26 2.80
C MET A 595 15.27 -4.50 2.86
N THR A 596 14.83 -5.69 2.45
CA THR A 596 13.42 -6.11 2.53
C THR A 596 12.91 -6.01 3.96
N ALA A 597 13.65 -6.56 4.94
CA ALA A 597 13.28 -6.51 6.35
C ALA A 597 13.21 -5.07 6.90
N LEU A 598 14.18 -4.21 6.58
CA LEU A 598 14.15 -2.81 7.00
C LEU A 598 12.93 -2.06 6.44
N ASN A 599 12.59 -2.31 5.17
CA ASN A 599 11.41 -1.71 4.52
C ASN A 599 10.09 -2.23 5.10
N ILE A 600 10.02 -3.51 5.50
CA ILE A 600 8.87 -4.07 6.24
C ILE A 600 8.70 -3.33 7.57
N LEU A 601 9.78 -3.21 8.36
CA LEU A 601 9.75 -2.52 9.66
C LEU A 601 9.39 -1.03 9.51
N GLN A 602 9.92 -0.35 8.50
CA GLN A 602 9.57 1.04 8.20
C GLN A 602 8.08 1.19 7.85
N ALA A 603 7.55 0.29 7.02
CA ALA A 603 6.14 0.29 6.66
C ALA A 603 5.26 -0.01 7.88
N HIS A 604 5.68 -0.94 8.73
CA HIS A 604 4.99 -1.27 9.97
C HIS A 604 4.95 -0.09 10.95
N ASP A 605 6.08 0.57 11.20
CA ASP A 605 6.15 1.76 12.05
C ASP A 605 5.24 2.88 11.54
N ARG A 606 5.20 3.09 10.22
CA ARG A 606 4.35 4.09 9.59
C ARG A 606 2.85 3.79 9.75
N LEU A 607 2.44 2.53 9.60
CA LEU A 607 1.02 2.13 9.53
C LEU A 607 0.44 1.72 10.89
N SER A 608 1.28 1.21 11.78
CA SER A 608 0.90 0.70 13.10
C SER A 608 1.38 1.59 14.24
N HIS A 609 2.04 2.71 13.94
CA HIS A 609 2.59 3.67 14.91
C HIS A 609 3.56 3.05 15.92
N THR A 610 4.42 2.14 15.45
CA THR A 610 5.48 1.50 16.24
C THR A 610 6.85 2.16 16.04
N GLN A 611 7.87 1.69 16.75
CA GLN A 611 9.27 2.13 16.61
C GLN A 611 10.24 0.95 16.44
N LEU A 612 9.79 -0.12 15.77
CA LEU A 612 10.52 -1.37 15.60
C LEU A 612 11.80 -1.17 14.78
N LEU A 613 11.76 -0.31 13.75
CA LEU A 613 12.94 -0.02 12.94
C LEU A 613 14.05 0.62 13.78
N ALA A 614 13.69 1.51 14.70
CA ALA A 614 14.65 2.15 15.61
C ALA A 614 15.28 1.12 16.55
N ALA A 615 14.47 0.23 17.14
CA ALA A 615 14.95 -0.82 18.05
C ALA A 615 16.00 -1.76 17.42
N THR A 616 15.94 -2.00 16.11
CA THR A 616 16.96 -2.82 15.43
C THR A 616 18.34 -2.18 15.35
N ARG A 617 18.44 -0.85 15.51
CA ARG A 617 19.73 -0.15 15.58
C ARG A 617 20.46 -0.41 16.89
N ASP A 618 19.71 -0.77 17.94
CA ASP A 618 20.24 -1.12 19.27
C ASP A 618 20.59 -2.61 19.38
N GLY A 619 20.62 -3.34 18.24
CA GLY A 619 20.99 -4.75 18.17
C GLY A 619 19.86 -5.73 18.50
N GLN A 620 18.64 -5.25 18.75
CA GLN A 620 17.49 -6.11 19.03
C GLN A 620 16.85 -6.64 17.73
N ALA A 621 16.76 -7.96 17.59
CA ALA A 621 16.01 -8.59 16.51
C ALA A 621 14.51 -8.52 16.78
N VAL A 622 13.72 -8.13 15.78
CA VAL A 622 12.26 -8.07 15.86
C VAL A 622 11.68 -9.44 15.57
N ARG A 623 11.03 -10.06 16.56
CA ARG A 623 10.20 -11.26 16.37
C ARG A 623 8.74 -10.87 16.32
N CYS A 624 8.07 -11.10 15.18
CA CYS A 624 6.67 -10.72 15.00
C CYS A 624 5.75 -11.36 16.06
N GLN A 625 6.10 -12.57 16.48
CA GLN A 625 5.40 -13.37 17.47
C GLN A 625 5.34 -12.76 18.88
N ASN A 626 6.25 -11.84 19.20
CA ASN A 626 6.23 -11.15 20.49
C ASN A 626 4.96 -10.31 20.67
N CYS A 627 4.37 -9.84 19.56
CA CYS A 627 3.12 -9.06 19.58
C CYS A 627 1.95 -9.81 18.92
N HIS A 628 2.21 -10.63 17.90
CA HIS A 628 1.18 -11.34 17.16
C HIS A 628 1.19 -12.82 17.52
N GLY A 629 0.15 -13.33 18.18
CA GLY A 629 0.08 -14.76 18.52
C GLY A 629 0.16 -15.65 17.28
N ASP A 630 0.83 -16.79 17.40
CA ASP A 630 1.05 -17.76 16.33
C ASP A 630 1.09 -19.20 16.87
N PRO A 631 0.07 -20.03 16.61
CA PRO A 631 0.04 -21.41 17.06
C PRO A 631 1.20 -22.27 16.54
N LEU A 632 1.81 -21.92 15.39
CA LEU A 632 2.90 -22.73 14.81
C LEU A 632 4.12 -22.86 15.71
N VAL A 633 4.38 -21.82 16.51
CA VAL A 633 5.53 -21.72 17.41
C VAL A 633 5.07 -21.47 18.85
N GLU A 634 3.81 -21.81 19.14
CA GLU A 634 3.18 -21.70 20.46
C GLU A 634 3.30 -20.29 21.09
N ALA A 635 3.32 -19.25 20.25
CA ALA A 635 3.45 -17.88 20.72
C ALA A 635 2.07 -17.30 21.09
N GLY A 636 1.89 -16.91 22.35
CA GLY A 636 0.66 -16.26 22.82
C GLY A 636 0.43 -14.86 22.25
N GLY A 637 1.51 -14.08 22.06
CA GLY A 637 1.44 -12.68 21.61
C GLY A 637 0.63 -11.76 22.53
N ASP A 638 0.27 -10.57 22.02
CA ASP A 638 -0.64 -9.64 22.70
C ASP A 638 -2.08 -9.96 22.27
N PRO A 639 -2.99 -10.34 23.20
CA PRO A 639 -4.37 -10.69 22.86
C PRO A 639 -5.19 -9.53 22.28
N ALA A 640 -4.75 -8.27 22.46
CA ALA A 640 -5.38 -7.12 21.84
C ALA A 640 -5.06 -6.97 20.34
N ARG A 641 -4.08 -7.74 19.83
CA ARG A 641 -3.63 -7.71 18.43
C ARG A 641 -4.14 -8.93 17.68
N LEU A 642 -4.29 -8.78 16.37
CA LEU A 642 -4.60 -9.91 15.49
C LEU A 642 -3.50 -10.97 15.60
N ASN A 643 -3.87 -12.25 15.50
CA ASN A 643 -2.87 -13.30 15.29
C ASN A 643 -2.04 -13.03 14.02
N LEU A 644 -0.84 -13.61 13.94
CA LEU A 644 0.14 -13.28 12.89
C LEU A 644 -0.40 -13.54 11.48
N SER A 645 -1.05 -14.70 11.28
CA SER A 645 -1.63 -15.07 9.99
C SER A 645 -2.77 -14.12 9.59
N ALA A 646 -3.68 -13.79 10.52
CA ALA A 646 -4.78 -12.84 10.28
C ALA A 646 -4.26 -11.42 9.98
N ALA A 647 -3.19 -10.98 10.66
CA ALA A 647 -2.57 -9.69 10.42
C ALA A 647 -1.97 -9.59 9.01
N ILE A 648 -1.23 -10.61 8.58
CA ILE A 648 -0.60 -10.64 7.26
C ILE A 648 -1.64 -10.79 6.16
N HIS A 649 -2.46 -11.85 6.20
CA HIS A 649 -3.42 -12.12 5.14
C HIS A 649 -4.51 -11.04 5.08
N GLY A 650 -5.02 -10.60 6.23
CA GLY A 650 -6.04 -9.56 6.30
C GLY A 650 -5.57 -8.20 5.75
N PHE A 651 -4.30 -7.83 5.94
CA PHE A 651 -3.77 -6.59 5.40
C PHE A 651 -3.44 -6.67 3.91
N HIS A 652 -2.90 -7.81 3.44
CA HIS A 652 -2.44 -7.94 2.04
C HIS A 652 -3.56 -8.33 1.08
N ALA A 653 -4.59 -9.05 1.52
CA ALA A 653 -5.65 -9.55 0.65
C ALA A 653 -6.31 -8.47 -0.24
N PRO A 654 -6.57 -7.23 0.22
CA PRO A 654 -7.18 -6.21 -0.65
C PRO A 654 -6.31 -5.81 -1.85
N TYR A 655 -4.99 -5.99 -1.79
CA TYR A 655 -4.04 -5.76 -2.88
C TYR A 655 -3.85 -6.99 -3.80
N LEU A 656 -4.47 -8.13 -3.47
CA LEU A 656 -4.27 -9.41 -4.14
C LEU A 656 -5.58 -10.01 -4.69
N ARG A 657 -6.67 -9.24 -4.65
CA ARG A 657 -8.01 -9.70 -5.03
C ARG A 657 -8.09 -10.16 -6.48
N GLY A 658 -8.81 -11.26 -6.71
CA GLY A 658 -9.11 -11.75 -8.05
C GLY A 658 -7.91 -12.30 -8.83
N LYS A 659 -6.85 -12.72 -8.12
CA LYS A 659 -5.63 -13.30 -8.73
C LYS A 659 -5.54 -14.83 -8.67
N GLY A 660 -6.53 -15.50 -8.07
CA GLY A 660 -6.46 -16.96 -7.86
C GLY A 660 -5.18 -17.37 -7.12
N ALA A 661 -4.57 -18.50 -7.49
CA ALA A 661 -3.35 -19.00 -6.87
C ALA A 661 -2.11 -18.12 -7.07
N GLU A 662 -2.11 -17.20 -8.05
CA GLU A 662 -1.02 -16.23 -8.20
C GLU A 662 -0.89 -15.32 -6.98
N ALA A 663 -2.01 -15.02 -6.28
CA ALA A 663 -1.96 -14.28 -5.01
C ALA A 663 -1.09 -14.99 -3.97
N CYS A 664 -1.22 -16.32 -3.87
CA CYS A 664 -0.45 -17.14 -2.95
C CYS A 664 1.02 -17.17 -3.39
N ALA A 665 1.30 -17.35 -4.68
CA ALA A 665 2.65 -17.44 -5.23
C ALA A 665 3.45 -16.13 -5.13
N LEU A 666 2.80 -14.97 -4.93
CA LEU A 666 3.47 -13.71 -4.67
C LEU A 666 4.15 -13.63 -3.29
N CYS A 667 3.75 -14.50 -2.36
CA CYS A 667 4.27 -14.52 -0.99
C CYS A 667 4.86 -15.88 -0.60
N HIS A 668 4.26 -16.98 -1.07
CA HIS A 668 4.66 -18.34 -0.77
C HIS A 668 5.44 -18.97 -1.93
N PRO A 669 6.27 -19.98 -1.66
CA PRO A 669 7.09 -20.65 -2.66
C PRO A 669 6.28 -21.67 -3.50
N SER A 670 5.12 -21.24 -3.98
CA SER A 670 4.13 -22.06 -4.71
C SER A 670 4.05 -21.71 -6.20
N SER A 671 4.93 -20.84 -6.69
CA SER A 671 4.97 -20.52 -8.12
C SER A 671 5.24 -21.80 -8.94
N PRO A 672 4.47 -22.09 -10.02
CA PRO A 672 4.72 -23.23 -10.90
C PRO A 672 6.11 -23.21 -11.56
N THR A 673 6.70 -22.02 -11.72
CA THR A 673 8.04 -21.85 -12.28
C THR A 673 9.10 -21.65 -11.20
N GLY A 674 8.71 -21.58 -9.92
CA GLY A 674 9.62 -21.43 -8.78
C GLY A 674 10.55 -22.63 -8.63
N ALA A 675 11.64 -22.45 -7.88
CA ALA A 675 12.56 -23.55 -7.59
C ALA A 675 11.96 -24.53 -6.58
N THR A 676 11.16 -24.05 -5.65
CA THR A 676 10.66 -24.87 -4.55
C THR A 676 9.35 -25.60 -4.83
N ARG A 677 8.42 -25.02 -5.61
CA ARG A 677 7.09 -25.60 -5.95
C ARG A 677 6.44 -26.41 -4.81
N SER A 678 5.95 -25.72 -3.79
CA SER A 678 5.48 -26.35 -2.56
C SER A 678 4.41 -27.43 -2.75
N LEU A 679 3.43 -27.19 -3.64
CA LEU A 679 2.41 -28.16 -4.04
C LEU A 679 2.91 -29.01 -5.22
N ARG A 680 3.06 -30.32 -4.99
CA ARG A 680 3.68 -31.26 -5.95
C ARG A 680 3.13 -32.69 -5.86
N ASP A 681 1.95 -32.83 -5.27
CA ASP A 681 1.26 -34.10 -5.11
C ASP A 681 0.37 -34.45 -6.31
N ILE A 682 -0.40 -35.53 -6.18
CA ILE A 682 -1.39 -35.97 -7.19
C ILE A 682 -2.44 -34.90 -7.51
N HIS A 683 -2.83 -34.05 -6.56
CA HIS A 683 -3.79 -32.97 -6.81
C HIS A 683 -3.18 -31.93 -7.76
N ALA A 684 -1.91 -31.60 -7.57
CA ALA A 684 -1.16 -30.73 -8.49
C ALA A 684 -1.12 -31.32 -9.91
N ALA A 685 -0.88 -32.64 -10.02
CA ALA A 685 -0.83 -33.34 -11.30
C ALA A 685 -2.20 -33.35 -12.03
N LEU A 686 -3.30 -33.28 -11.26
CA LEU A 686 -4.67 -33.16 -11.78
C LEU A 686 -5.08 -31.70 -12.08
N GLY A 687 -4.17 -30.74 -11.93
CA GLY A 687 -4.42 -29.33 -12.24
C GLY A 687 -5.09 -28.53 -11.11
N MET A 688 -5.16 -29.08 -9.90
CA MET A 688 -5.60 -28.31 -8.73
C MET A 688 -4.50 -27.38 -8.22
N ASP A 689 -4.91 -26.29 -7.57
CA ASP A 689 -4.02 -25.31 -6.96
C ASP A 689 -4.38 -25.03 -5.49
N CYS A 690 -3.67 -24.09 -4.87
CA CYS A 690 -3.88 -23.75 -3.47
C CYS A 690 -5.30 -23.27 -3.16
N THR A 691 -5.99 -22.66 -4.12
CA THR A 691 -7.33 -22.08 -3.95
C THR A 691 -8.43 -23.12 -3.94
N ASN A 692 -8.21 -24.28 -4.58
CA ASN A 692 -9.10 -25.44 -4.44
C ASN A 692 -9.24 -25.84 -2.96
N CYS A 693 -8.12 -25.91 -2.23
CA CYS A 693 -8.10 -26.38 -0.85
C CYS A 693 -8.29 -25.26 0.20
N HIS A 694 -7.65 -24.10 0.01
CA HIS A 694 -7.65 -23.02 1.00
C HIS A 694 -8.65 -21.89 0.70
N GLY A 695 -9.29 -21.90 -0.47
CA GLY A 695 -10.09 -20.78 -0.99
C GLY A 695 -9.23 -19.68 -1.60
N SER A 696 -9.87 -18.66 -2.17
CA SER A 696 -9.17 -17.46 -2.64
C SER A 696 -8.48 -16.73 -1.49
N ILE A 697 -7.53 -15.82 -1.78
CA ILE A 697 -6.88 -15.01 -0.74
C ILE A 697 -7.91 -14.18 0.04
N GLU A 698 -9.01 -13.76 -0.61
CA GLU A 698 -10.13 -13.10 0.03
C GLU A 698 -10.82 -14.01 1.06
N ASP A 699 -11.14 -15.25 0.68
CA ASP A 699 -11.82 -16.22 1.56
C ASP A 699 -10.92 -16.64 2.73
N LEU A 700 -9.63 -16.92 2.45
CA LEU A 700 -8.65 -17.27 3.46
C LEU A 700 -8.50 -16.16 4.51
N ALA A 701 -8.33 -14.91 4.05
CA ALA A 701 -8.23 -13.77 4.94
C ALA A 701 -9.53 -13.55 5.74
N LEU A 702 -10.70 -13.68 5.11
CA LEU A 702 -11.98 -13.55 5.79
C LEU A 702 -12.19 -14.63 6.86
N GLY A 703 -11.83 -15.90 6.61
CA GLY A 703 -11.93 -16.97 7.61
C GLY A 703 -11.07 -16.70 8.86
N LEU A 704 -9.84 -16.22 8.66
CA LEU A 704 -8.95 -15.81 9.75
C LEU A 704 -9.50 -14.60 10.51
N LEU A 705 -9.95 -13.57 9.80
CA LEU A 705 -10.49 -12.35 10.41
C LEU A 705 -11.83 -12.61 11.12
N GLN A 706 -12.64 -13.55 10.64
CA GLN A 706 -13.89 -13.95 11.27
C GLN A 706 -13.64 -14.55 12.66
N GLN A 707 -12.60 -15.37 12.81
CA GLN A 707 -12.19 -15.90 14.10
C GLN A 707 -11.73 -14.79 15.05
N GLU A 708 -10.93 -13.85 14.55
CA GLU A 708 -10.47 -12.68 15.31
C GLU A 708 -11.61 -11.74 15.71
N ARG A 709 -12.62 -11.58 14.85
CA ARG A 709 -13.83 -10.83 15.14
C ARG A 709 -14.62 -11.47 16.29
N LYS A 710 -14.75 -12.81 16.29
CA LYS A 710 -15.39 -13.55 17.39
C LYS A 710 -14.64 -13.39 18.72
N ARG A 711 -13.32 -13.18 18.66
CA ARG A 711 -12.48 -12.85 19.83
C ARG A 711 -12.60 -11.38 20.29
N GLY A 712 -13.31 -10.53 19.55
CA GLY A 712 -13.58 -9.14 19.91
C GLY A 712 -12.59 -8.11 19.34
N THR A 713 -11.73 -8.49 18.38
CA THR A 713 -10.73 -7.57 17.83
C THR A 713 -11.36 -6.59 16.81
N THR A 714 -11.43 -5.30 17.15
CA THR A 714 -12.00 -4.25 16.27
C THR A 714 -11.24 -4.08 14.95
N ARG A 715 -9.92 -4.31 14.96
CA ARG A 715 -9.09 -4.27 13.75
C ARG A 715 -9.50 -5.31 12.71
N ALA A 716 -10.06 -6.45 13.14
CA ALA A 716 -10.55 -7.48 12.22
C ALA A 716 -11.72 -6.92 11.39
N VAL A 717 -12.70 -6.29 12.05
CA VAL A 717 -13.87 -5.67 11.40
C VAL A 717 -13.45 -4.61 10.39
N ALA A 718 -12.46 -3.78 10.74
CA ALA A 718 -11.92 -2.77 9.84
C ALA A 718 -11.34 -3.38 8.55
N LEU A 719 -10.51 -4.42 8.65
CA LEU A 719 -9.93 -5.09 7.48
C LEU A 719 -10.99 -5.84 6.65
N MET A 720 -11.95 -6.51 7.30
CA MET A 720 -13.04 -7.20 6.64
C MET A 720 -13.90 -6.27 5.77
N SER A 721 -14.02 -4.98 6.15
CA SER A 721 -14.83 -4.01 5.41
C SER A 721 -14.42 -3.86 3.94
N HIS A 722 -13.16 -4.17 3.61
CA HIS A 722 -12.58 -4.03 2.27
C HIS A 722 -12.57 -5.33 1.44
N LEU A 723 -13.06 -6.45 2.00
CA LEU A 723 -13.00 -7.77 1.39
C LEU A 723 -14.40 -8.32 1.10
N ALA A 724 -14.59 -9.02 -0.01
CA ALA A 724 -15.83 -9.74 -0.29
C ALA A 724 -15.48 -11.22 -0.48
N PRO A 725 -16.26 -12.15 0.10
CA PRO A 725 -16.03 -13.58 -0.11
C PRO A 725 -16.27 -13.95 -1.57
N ARG A 726 -15.60 -15.01 -2.02
CA ARG A 726 -15.77 -15.63 -3.33
C ARG A 726 -16.45 -16.99 -3.24
N SER A 727 -16.27 -17.70 -2.13
CA SER A 727 -16.81 -19.05 -1.94
C SER A 727 -18.25 -19.07 -1.37
N VAL A 728 -18.71 -17.98 -0.78
CA VAL A 728 -20.05 -17.86 -0.16
C VAL A 728 -20.72 -16.54 -0.51
N ALA A 729 -22.04 -16.46 -0.30
CA ALA A 729 -22.85 -15.30 -0.70
C ALA A 729 -22.58 -14.04 0.14
N ASP A 730 -22.28 -14.21 1.43
CA ASP A 730 -22.06 -13.11 2.35
C ASP A 730 -20.98 -13.42 3.40
N ARG A 731 -20.48 -12.36 4.06
CA ARG A 731 -19.37 -12.45 5.04
C ARG A 731 -19.75 -13.22 6.31
N GLU A 732 -21.04 -13.29 6.66
CA GLU A 732 -21.49 -14.00 7.85
C GLU A 732 -21.48 -15.52 7.66
N GLN A 733 -21.62 -15.97 6.41
CA GLN A 733 -21.48 -17.39 6.02
C GLN A 733 -20.03 -17.87 5.95
N VAL A 734 -19.04 -16.99 6.11
CA VAL A 734 -17.64 -17.39 6.15
C VAL A 734 -17.35 -18.14 7.45
N ALA A 735 -16.92 -19.39 7.32
CA ALA A 735 -16.53 -20.24 8.43
C ALA A 735 -15.23 -19.71 9.06
N PRO A 736 -15.23 -19.42 10.37
CA PRO A 736 -14.03 -18.95 11.05
C PRO A 736 -12.95 -20.03 11.04
N ARG A 737 -11.69 -19.58 11.08
CA ARG A 737 -10.52 -20.45 11.02
C ARG A 737 -9.43 -19.98 11.97
N VAL A 738 -8.94 -20.87 12.81
CA VAL A 738 -7.67 -20.72 13.54
C VAL A 738 -6.54 -21.24 12.65
N PRO A 739 -5.48 -20.45 12.40
CA PRO A 739 -4.34 -20.93 11.62
C PRO A 739 -3.70 -22.13 12.30
N TRP A 740 -3.21 -23.09 11.51
CA TRP A 740 -2.57 -24.35 11.95
C TRP A 740 -3.51 -25.38 12.61
N SER A 741 -4.61 -24.99 13.24
CA SER A 741 -5.58 -25.92 13.85
C SER A 741 -6.76 -26.27 12.93
N ASN A 742 -7.29 -25.28 12.19
CA ASN A 742 -8.35 -25.48 11.21
C ASN A 742 -7.74 -25.47 9.80
N GLN A 743 -7.65 -26.63 9.15
CA GLN A 743 -6.99 -26.83 7.84
C GLN A 743 -7.91 -27.59 6.86
N PRO A 744 -7.56 -27.64 5.56
CA PRO A 744 -8.28 -28.49 4.62
C PRO A 744 -8.19 -29.96 5.03
N ASP A 745 -9.28 -30.69 4.84
CA ASP A 745 -9.40 -32.11 5.17
C ASP A 745 -9.81 -32.91 3.94
N CYS A 746 -9.03 -33.94 3.62
CA CYS A 746 -9.25 -34.79 2.45
C CYS A 746 -10.64 -35.44 2.43
N LEU A 747 -11.22 -35.78 3.58
CA LEU A 747 -12.52 -36.48 3.65
C LEU A 747 -13.72 -35.60 3.29
N HIS A 748 -13.54 -34.29 3.15
CA HIS A 748 -14.60 -33.43 2.64
C HIS A 748 -14.82 -33.58 1.14
N CYS A 749 -13.75 -33.83 0.36
CA CYS A 749 -13.87 -34.22 -1.04
C CYS A 749 -14.04 -35.74 -1.15
N HIS A 750 -13.21 -36.50 -0.44
CA HIS A 750 -13.20 -37.97 -0.41
C HIS A 750 -14.12 -38.52 0.68
N VAL A 751 -15.41 -38.17 0.61
CA VAL A 751 -16.41 -38.62 1.58
C VAL A 751 -16.45 -40.15 1.60
N GLU A 752 -16.33 -40.73 2.79
CA GLU A 752 -16.25 -42.20 2.98
C GLU A 752 -15.16 -42.86 2.11
N TYR A 753 -14.04 -42.16 1.91
CA TYR A 753 -12.88 -42.62 1.12
C TYR A 753 -13.23 -42.93 -0.35
N GLN A 754 -14.33 -42.38 -0.87
CA GLN A 754 -14.73 -42.55 -2.27
C GLN A 754 -14.01 -41.56 -3.21
N ALA A 755 -14.27 -41.72 -4.51
CA ALA A 755 -13.90 -40.72 -5.51
C ALA A 755 -14.43 -39.33 -5.11
N PRO A 756 -13.67 -38.25 -5.40
CA PRO A 756 -13.99 -36.93 -4.86
C PRO A 756 -15.35 -36.43 -5.38
N ALA A 757 -16.21 -35.99 -4.47
CA ALA A 757 -17.51 -35.41 -4.80
C ALA A 757 -17.45 -33.91 -5.18
N SER A 758 -16.30 -33.26 -4.90
CA SER A 758 -16.02 -31.85 -5.12
C SER A 758 -14.53 -31.67 -5.43
N ASP A 759 -14.19 -30.60 -6.15
CA ASP A 759 -12.83 -30.14 -6.41
C ASP A 759 -12.43 -28.95 -5.53
N THR A 760 -13.24 -28.61 -4.53
CA THR A 760 -12.96 -27.52 -3.58
C THR A 760 -13.34 -27.84 -2.14
N LEU A 761 -12.50 -27.33 -1.23
CA LEU A 761 -12.66 -27.34 0.23
C LEU A 761 -12.86 -25.92 0.80
N ALA A 762 -13.07 -24.93 -0.06
CA ALA A 762 -13.22 -23.55 0.39
C ALA A 762 -14.31 -23.44 1.46
N ASN A 763 -14.02 -22.71 2.53
CA ASN A 763 -14.93 -22.46 3.64
C ASN A 763 -15.24 -23.68 4.54
N THR A 764 -14.50 -24.78 4.42
CA THR A 764 -14.73 -25.99 5.22
C THR A 764 -13.42 -26.52 5.80
N TRP A 765 -13.37 -26.71 7.13
CA TRP A 765 -12.12 -26.93 7.87
C TRP A 765 -12.21 -28.10 8.84
N THR A 766 -11.05 -28.68 9.18
CA THR A 766 -10.92 -29.59 10.31
C THR A 766 -11.44 -28.95 11.60
N LYS A 767 -12.01 -29.78 12.49
CA LYS A 767 -12.54 -29.33 13.78
C LYS A 767 -11.42 -28.84 14.72
N ASP A 768 -10.33 -29.59 14.78
CA ASP A 768 -9.21 -29.40 15.70
C ASP A 768 -7.91 -29.99 15.12
N GLU A 769 -6.85 -29.94 15.91
CA GLU A 769 -5.51 -30.39 15.52
C GLU A 769 -5.40 -31.91 15.34
N GLN A 770 -6.21 -32.69 16.06
CA GLN A 770 -6.19 -34.15 15.92
C GLN A 770 -6.79 -34.58 14.58
N ALA A 771 -7.80 -33.83 14.09
CA ALA A 771 -8.41 -34.08 12.80
C ALA A 771 -7.52 -33.73 11.59
N LEU A 772 -6.35 -33.10 11.79
CA LEU A 772 -5.41 -32.77 10.71
C LEU A 772 -4.88 -34.04 10.05
N TYR A 773 -4.77 -34.03 8.71
CA TYR A 773 -4.20 -35.14 7.93
C TYR A 773 -2.86 -35.67 8.48
N ARG A 774 -1.97 -34.77 8.92
CA ARG A 774 -0.66 -35.14 9.49
C ARG A 774 -0.73 -35.88 10.85
N ASN A 775 -1.85 -35.76 11.56
CA ASN A 775 -2.09 -36.33 12.88
C ASN A 775 -3.13 -37.46 12.85
N ARG A 776 -3.88 -37.59 11.75
CA ARG A 776 -4.91 -38.61 11.58
C ARG A 776 -4.28 -40.00 11.40
N THR A 777 -4.89 -40.97 12.05
CA THR A 777 -4.60 -42.39 11.88
C THR A 777 -5.69 -43.07 11.06
N ASP A 778 -5.36 -44.26 10.57
CA ASP A 778 -6.28 -45.20 9.94
C ASP A 778 -7.34 -45.73 10.92
N ASP A 779 -8.28 -46.55 10.44
CA ASP A 779 -9.37 -47.11 11.25
C ASP A 779 -8.88 -48.05 12.36
N SER A 780 -7.65 -48.59 12.25
CA SER A 780 -7.01 -49.34 13.34
C SER A 780 -6.59 -48.43 14.51
N GLY A 781 -6.47 -47.12 14.26
CA GLY A 781 -6.01 -46.13 15.22
C GLY A 781 -4.50 -46.08 15.41
N ARG A 782 -3.71 -46.87 14.66
CA ARG A 782 -2.26 -47.02 14.91
C ARG A 782 -1.37 -46.49 13.78
N LEU A 783 -1.79 -46.59 12.52
CA LEU A 783 -0.97 -46.12 11.39
C LEU A 783 -1.38 -44.71 10.99
N PHE A 784 -0.41 -43.80 10.96
CA PHE A 784 -0.68 -42.44 10.49
C PHE A 784 -0.94 -42.43 8.98
N CYS A 785 -1.93 -41.64 8.54
CA CYS A 785 -2.21 -41.49 7.11
C CYS A 785 -0.95 -41.03 6.35
N ALA A 786 -0.20 -40.10 6.93
CA ALA A 786 1.04 -39.58 6.35
C ALA A 786 2.19 -40.60 6.26
N ALA A 787 2.17 -41.69 7.07
CA ALA A 787 3.13 -42.78 6.93
C ALA A 787 2.94 -43.51 5.59
N CYS A 788 1.68 -43.74 5.19
CA CYS A 788 1.34 -44.48 3.98
C CYS A 788 1.22 -43.58 2.74
N HIS A 789 0.78 -42.34 2.92
CA HIS A 789 0.47 -41.40 1.84
C HIS A 789 1.45 -40.23 1.71
N SER A 790 2.47 -40.12 2.57
CA SER A 790 3.42 -38.99 2.65
C SER A 790 2.85 -37.71 3.28
N SER A 791 3.70 -36.68 3.37
CA SER A 791 3.40 -35.38 3.96
C SER A 791 2.36 -34.56 3.18
N PRO A 792 1.68 -33.58 3.82
CA PRO A 792 0.80 -32.63 3.11
C PRO A 792 1.49 -31.98 1.89
N HIS A 793 0.74 -31.72 0.81
CA HIS A 793 1.25 -31.12 -0.44
C HIS A 793 2.26 -31.98 -1.24
N ALA A 794 2.59 -33.18 -0.76
CA ALA A 794 3.45 -34.14 -1.41
C ALA A 794 2.90 -35.57 -1.29
N VAL A 795 1.58 -35.71 -1.23
CA VAL A 795 0.93 -37.01 -1.09
C VAL A 795 1.12 -37.88 -2.33
N TYR A 796 1.24 -39.19 -2.13
CA TYR A 796 1.52 -40.13 -3.20
C TYR A 796 0.35 -40.33 -4.17
N PRO A 797 0.63 -40.51 -5.49
CA PRO A 797 1.92 -40.31 -6.13
C PRO A 797 2.30 -38.83 -6.22
N ALA A 798 3.57 -38.52 -5.95
CA ALA A 798 4.11 -37.16 -5.98
C ALA A 798 5.18 -37.02 -7.07
N VAL A 799 5.29 -35.83 -7.67
CA VAL A 799 6.25 -35.53 -8.75
C VAL A 799 7.06 -34.30 -8.39
N ASN A 800 8.32 -34.50 -8.05
CA ASN A 800 9.24 -33.41 -7.75
C ASN A 800 9.86 -32.83 -9.03
N ALA A 801 9.95 -31.51 -9.11
CA ALA A 801 10.54 -30.80 -10.24
C ALA A 801 12.02 -31.09 -10.48
N HIS A 802 12.77 -31.47 -9.43
CA HIS A 802 14.21 -31.74 -9.53
C HIS A 802 14.54 -33.23 -9.53
N GLY A 803 13.53 -34.11 -9.55
CA GLY A 803 13.77 -35.54 -9.58
C GLY A 803 12.48 -36.29 -9.34
N PRO A 804 11.89 -36.95 -10.35
CA PRO A 804 10.56 -37.55 -10.22
C PRO A 804 10.45 -38.64 -9.13
N GLY A 805 11.59 -39.18 -8.65
CA GLY A 805 11.65 -40.15 -7.56
C GLY A 805 11.85 -39.57 -6.15
N LEU A 806 12.13 -38.27 -6.00
CA LEU A 806 12.58 -37.68 -4.73
C LEU A 806 11.53 -37.71 -3.62
N ASP A 807 10.28 -37.39 -3.95
CA ASP A 807 9.22 -37.43 -2.94
C ASP A 807 8.74 -38.85 -2.67
N VAL A 808 8.93 -39.79 -3.61
CA VAL A 808 8.42 -41.17 -3.58
C VAL A 808 9.49 -42.22 -3.22
N LEU A 809 10.54 -41.84 -2.48
CA LEU A 809 11.65 -42.74 -2.14
C LEU A 809 11.19 -44.02 -1.44
N GLN A 810 10.25 -43.91 -0.50
CA GLN A 810 9.77 -45.05 0.29
C GLN A 810 8.89 -46.01 -0.52
N PRO A 811 7.90 -45.56 -1.32
CA PRO A 811 7.24 -46.42 -2.30
C PRO A 811 8.23 -47.14 -3.24
N LEU A 812 9.26 -46.43 -3.73
CA LEU A 812 10.28 -47.01 -4.59
C LEU A 812 11.17 -48.02 -3.87
N GLN A 813 11.43 -47.83 -2.58
CA GLN A 813 12.16 -48.77 -1.73
C GLN A 813 11.33 -50.05 -1.50
N TYR A 814 10.11 -49.91 -0.98
CA TYR A 814 9.37 -51.02 -0.41
C TYR A 814 8.50 -51.79 -1.41
N GLN A 815 7.96 -51.12 -2.44
CA GLN A 815 7.02 -51.75 -3.39
C GLN A 815 7.34 -51.52 -4.87
N ARG A 816 8.45 -50.83 -5.18
CA ARG A 816 8.95 -50.60 -6.56
C ARG A 816 7.98 -49.85 -7.48
N ASN A 817 7.07 -49.07 -6.91
CA ASN A 817 6.18 -48.16 -7.62
C ASN A 817 6.16 -46.79 -6.92
N ARG A 818 5.28 -45.88 -7.33
CA ARG A 818 5.17 -44.51 -6.78
C ARG A 818 3.88 -44.24 -5.99
N LEU A 819 3.06 -45.27 -5.82
CA LEU A 819 1.74 -45.17 -5.23
C LEU A 819 1.81 -45.15 -3.69
N PRO A 820 0.71 -44.82 -2.99
CA PRO A 820 0.62 -45.02 -1.55
C PRO A 820 1.04 -46.42 -1.13
N LEU A 821 1.64 -46.55 0.05
CA LEU A 821 2.10 -47.85 0.55
C LEU A 821 0.91 -48.79 0.74
N GLY A 822 1.03 -50.00 0.20
CA GLY A 822 -0.06 -50.99 0.21
C GLY A 822 -1.07 -50.85 -0.94
N ALA A 823 -1.04 -49.76 -1.72
CA ALA A 823 -1.90 -49.59 -2.88
C ALA A 823 -1.72 -50.73 -3.91
N ASN A 824 -2.76 -51.01 -4.70
CA ASN A 824 -2.77 -52.11 -5.68
C ASN A 824 -2.41 -53.47 -5.05
N ARG A 825 -2.92 -53.75 -3.85
CA ARG A 825 -2.72 -55.01 -3.10
C ARG A 825 -1.27 -55.30 -2.73
N HIS A 826 -0.43 -54.28 -2.61
CA HIS A 826 0.93 -54.41 -2.08
C HIS A 826 0.99 -54.52 -0.54
N CYS A 827 -0.03 -55.11 0.10
CA CYS A 827 -0.09 -55.32 1.55
C CYS A 827 1.10 -56.14 2.08
N ALA A 828 1.73 -56.93 1.22
CA ALA A 828 2.96 -57.70 1.51
C ALA A 828 4.16 -56.85 1.97
N VAL A 829 4.09 -55.53 1.81
CA VAL A 829 5.04 -54.59 2.43
C VAL A 829 5.09 -54.81 3.95
N CYS A 830 3.94 -54.87 4.63
CA CYS A 830 3.87 -55.06 6.07
C CYS A 830 3.38 -56.46 6.47
N HIS A 831 2.43 -57.02 5.74
CA HIS A 831 1.82 -58.31 6.05
C HIS A 831 2.61 -59.47 5.45
N THR A 832 2.76 -60.57 6.19
CA THR A 832 3.38 -61.81 5.68
C THR A 832 2.38 -62.76 5.02
N VAL A 833 1.09 -62.38 4.99
CA VAL A 833 -0.01 -63.11 4.35
C VAL A 833 -0.74 -62.21 3.36
N ALA A 834 -1.46 -62.83 2.42
CA ALA A 834 -2.34 -62.09 1.52
C ALA A 834 -3.55 -61.56 2.31
N MET A 835 -3.89 -60.29 2.08
CA MET A 835 -5.03 -59.65 2.73
C MET A 835 -6.24 -59.69 1.80
N GLU A 836 -7.37 -60.19 2.31
CA GLU A 836 -8.66 -60.23 1.59
C GLU A 836 -9.64 -59.16 2.08
N ASP A 837 -9.45 -58.66 3.30
CA ASP A 837 -10.30 -57.67 3.96
C ASP A 837 -9.59 -56.31 4.12
N GLU A 838 -10.37 -55.24 4.10
CA GLU A 838 -9.91 -53.87 4.32
C GLU A 838 -9.90 -53.54 5.82
N MET A 839 -8.72 -53.38 6.42
CA MET A 839 -8.57 -53.06 7.85
C MET A 839 -8.24 -51.58 8.11
N HIS A 840 -7.52 -50.92 7.20
CA HIS A 840 -7.00 -49.56 7.43
C HIS A 840 -8.02 -48.47 7.13
N HIS A 841 -8.75 -48.60 6.02
CA HIS A 841 -9.92 -47.78 5.71
C HIS A 841 -10.64 -48.42 4.51
N PRO A 842 -11.92 -48.06 4.27
CA PRO A 842 -12.63 -48.45 3.07
C PRO A 842 -11.85 -48.09 1.79
N ASN A 843 -11.95 -48.96 0.77
CA ASN A 843 -11.31 -48.84 -0.53
C ASN A 843 -9.78 -48.99 -0.55
N SER A 844 -9.15 -49.42 0.55
CA SER A 844 -7.70 -49.62 0.63
C SER A 844 -7.19 -50.78 -0.25
N LEU A 845 -8.04 -51.76 -0.59
CA LEU A 845 -7.68 -52.87 -1.48
C LEU A 845 -8.09 -52.65 -2.95
N ARG A 846 -8.74 -51.53 -3.25
CA ARG A 846 -9.10 -51.17 -4.64
C ARG A 846 -7.85 -50.77 -5.42
N ASP A 847 -7.88 -51.03 -6.72
CA ASP A 847 -6.85 -50.52 -7.63
C ASP A 847 -6.88 -48.99 -7.60
N PHE A 848 -5.71 -48.40 -7.37
CA PHE A 848 -5.50 -46.97 -7.40
C PHE A 848 -5.64 -46.48 -8.84
N ARG A 849 -6.68 -45.71 -9.10
CA ARG A 849 -6.96 -45.13 -10.42
C ARG A 849 -6.29 -43.75 -10.48
N ASN A 850 -5.74 -43.39 -11.65
CA ASN A 850 -4.99 -42.14 -11.95
C ASN A 850 -3.45 -42.23 -11.85
N GLU A 851 -2.83 -43.27 -12.43
CA GLU A 851 -1.40 -43.26 -12.76
C GLU A 851 -1.05 -42.38 -13.97
#